data_AF-A0A1H7IVV3-F1
#
_entry.id   AF-A0A1H7IVV3-F1
#
_cell.length_a   1.000
_cell.length_b   1.000
_cell.length_c   1.000
_cell.angle_alpha   90.00
_cell.angle_beta   90.00
_cell.angle_gamma   90.00
#
_symmetry.space_group_name_H-M   'P 1'
#
loop_
_entity.id
_entity.type
_entity.pdbx_description
1 polymer ?
#
loop_
_entity_poly.entity_id
_entity_poly.type
_entity_poly.pdbx_seq_one_letter_code
_entity_poly.pdbx_strand_id
1 'polypeptide(L)'
;MTRFRLGQRWKREPSAPPLDSIALELDGVNLLSGAVEEPLVEVVSALTRAAAALHSGKEGLVQVSLVEAGLELVMRRTGTEVALSVASLGRPARLLRPPVRVDLEDLAEAARECGRGFLADLTRVAPGTLSTPPARELKEALRQLSGPGVVQKAPRPEPFVRRVEPPETPGFGFELKDATDLLRSRGKDPGAALGSLLCAGEVWLSLPGQPTAWRAPGPPFLTALELSRQAVELARAVELGEPRFSLELAGVKPGLSLELAAGRGKLGAGAAFEVKGEALVAAMFHLGQSLALALSERERTQVSNPYLVELTDRCREGLSHLREAVPPSEGEAQARGRGRAAGTGKPLPVPGRLRRLRFEKRWSQKGLTGAEFGQLHLGRQEAVFCSREMACAVSRKDGEILWRRASSHGVAATAEGHVVTADLDRVLGFMGSGPSARWLHDHDGLTLGPQLVRQDGLLITLAEDRTVLAYAEVTGREIWRLAPPRTQRSWLAMQGHRAMLATDSGYLYGLDITDGQVRYRMRAPQPFHGTPVPWGKHFVALLGRGSHHALLMADAHSGDVAWTREFHLAMPSAPLTSRTRLYVAGERDREGMLLCLDAKGKLLWERALHLGTGPYALAALPGAVLVTSASGAAARVETSGELSWRVGAVGEALPAALPARTSRGVTLLAGDQVRAVDPKGGQVLGQVRAGAGLVALQVDARLGLYLLDDSGTLSAYRLVSHFTVVD
;
A
#
# COMPACT_ATOMS: atom_id res chain seq x y z
N MET A 1 10.02 -22.54 -25.64
CA MET A 1 10.44 -21.30 -26.31
C MET A 1 9.51 -20.99 -27.48
N THR A 2 8.77 -19.88 -27.40
CA THR A 2 7.82 -19.41 -28.43
C THR A 2 8.40 -18.15 -29.08
N ARG A 3 8.54 -18.11 -30.42
CA ARG A 3 9.28 -17.05 -31.13
C ARG A 3 8.40 -16.34 -32.16
N PHE A 4 8.44 -15.02 -32.20
CA PHE A 4 7.84 -14.19 -33.26
C PHE A 4 8.98 -13.60 -34.09
N ARG A 5 9.00 -13.83 -35.40
CA ARG A 5 10.13 -13.52 -36.30
C ARG A 5 9.72 -12.53 -37.38
N LEU A 6 10.41 -11.39 -37.47
CA LEU A 6 10.28 -10.32 -38.45
C LEU A 6 11.57 -10.11 -39.27
N GLY A 7 11.50 -10.12 -40.61
CA GLY A 7 12.66 -9.87 -41.50
C GLY A 7 13.21 -11.10 -42.24
N GLN A 8 14.37 -10.94 -42.89
CA GLN A 8 14.86 -11.87 -43.93
C GLN A 8 16.10 -12.71 -43.52
N ARG A 9 16.68 -12.48 -42.33
CA ARG A 9 17.91 -13.17 -41.88
C ARG A 9 17.73 -13.80 -40.50
N TRP A 10 17.86 -15.12 -40.43
CA TRP A 10 17.69 -15.92 -39.22
C TRP A 10 18.92 -16.79 -38.97
N LYS A 11 19.55 -16.69 -37.79
CA LYS A 11 20.61 -17.61 -37.37
C LYS A 11 20.03 -18.67 -36.42
N ARG A 12 20.44 -19.93 -36.60
CA ARG A 12 20.05 -21.04 -35.73
C ARG A 12 20.95 -21.02 -34.49
N GLU A 13 20.37 -20.84 -33.31
CA GLU A 13 21.11 -20.89 -32.04
C GLU A 13 21.09 -22.30 -31.43
N PRO A 14 22.10 -22.67 -30.61
CA PRO A 14 22.10 -23.91 -29.85
C PRO A 14 20.99 -23.94 -28.79
N SER A 15 20.39 -25.11 -28.54
CA SER A 15 19.33 -25.27 -27.55
C SER A 15 19.85 -25.18 -26.11
N ALA A 16 19.45 -24.14 -25.39
CA ALA A 16 19.50 -24.09 -23.92
C ALA A 16 18.48 -25.09 -23.31
N PRO A 17 18.62 -25.48 -22.03
CA PRO A 17 17.63 -26.32 -21.33
C PRO A 17 16.20 -25.78 -21.47
N PRO A 18 15.17 -26.65 -21.41
CA PRO A 18 13.79 -26.27 -21.67
C PRO A 18 13.30 -25.29 -20.61
N LEU A 19 13.17 -24.03 -20.99
CA LEU A 19 12.51 -22.97 -20.24
C LEU A 19 11.35 -22.42 -21.08
N ASP A 20 10.21 -22.19 -20.43
CA ASP A 20 9.16 -21.36 -21.01
C ASP A 20 9.73 -19.96 -21.22
N SER A 21 9.70 -19.51 -22.46
CA SER A 21 10.43 -18.32 -22.87
C SER A 21 9.80 -17.80 -24.14
N ILE A 22 9.73 -16.48 -24.26
CA ILE A 22 9.23 -15.82 -25.45
C ILE A 22 10.29 -14.93 -26.08
N ALA A 23 10.35 -14.94 -27.41
CA ALA A 23 11.24 -14.07 -28.16
C ALA A 23 10.47 -13.33 -29.24
N LEU A 24 10.76 -12.04 -29.40
CA LEU A 24 10.37 -11.25 -30.56
C LEU A 24 11.65 -10.90 -31.31
N GLU A 25 11.96 -11.65 -32.35
CA GLU A 25 13.20 -11.54 -33.12
C GLU A 25 12.97 -10.67 -34.37
N LEU A 26 13.76 -9.60 -34.50
CA LEU A 26 13.85 -8.79 -35.73
C LEU A 26 15.24 -8.96 -36.33
N ASP A 27 15.34 -9.49 -37.55
CA ASP A 27 16.61 -9.80 -38.23
C ASP A 27 17.62 -10.56 -37.33
N GLY A 28 17.10 -11.49 -36.52
CA GLY A 28 17.88 -12.30 -35.59
C GLY A 28 18.20 -11.64 -34.23
N VAL A 29 17.72 -10.42 -33.96
CA VAL A 29 17.88 -9.75 -32.66
C VAL A 29 16.61 -9.90 -31.82
N ASN A 30 16.71 -10.53 -30.65
CA ASN A 30 15.60 -10.60 -29.70
C ASN A 30 15.36 -9.23 -29.02
N LEU A 31 14.16 -8.68 -29.20
CA LEU A 31 13.70 -7.42 -28.60
C LEU A 31 13.26 -7.61 -27.13
N LEU A 32 12.85 -8.83 -26.75
CA LEU A 32 12.34 -9.19 -25.43
C LEU A 32 13.41 -9.97 -24.63
N SER A 33 14.66 -9.52 -24.68
CA SER A 33 15.76 -10.12 -23.93
C SER A 33 15.44 -10.12 -22.42
N GLY A 34 15.38 -11.30 -21.81
CA GLY A 34 15.03 -11.46 -20.39
C GLY A 34 13.60 -11.96 -20.13
N ALA A 35 12.76 -12.10 -21.15
CA ALA A 35 11.42 -12.70 -21.04
C ALA A 35 11.47 -14.23 -20.92
N VAL A 36 11.82 -14.69 -19.72
CA VAL A 36 11.94 -16.10 -19.33
C VAL A 36 10.88 -16.40 -18.27
N GLU A 37 10.35 -17.63 -18.27
CA GLU A 37 9.30 -18.13 -17.38
C GLU A 37 7.93 -17.46 -17.53
N GLU A 38 7.72 -16.70 -18.61
CA GLU A 38 6.44 -16.06 -18.90
C GLU A 38 5.30 -17.08 -19.14
N PRO A 39 4.06 -16.80 -18.69
CA PRO A 39 2.89 -17.64 -18.95
C PRO A 39 2.53 -17.62 -20.44
N LEU A 40 3.07 -18.58 -21.19
CA LEU A 40 3.04 -18.59 -22.67
C LEU A 40 1.61 -18.48 -23.24
N VAL A 41 0.62 -19.09 -22.59
CA VAL A 41 -0.78 -19.04 -23.03
C VAL A 41 -1.33 -17.63 -23.03
N GLU A 42 -1.01 -16.86 -22.00
CA GLU A 42 -1.46 -15.48 -21.83
C GLU A 42 -0.70 -14.55 -22.77
N VAL A 43 0.62 -14.66 -22.78
CA VAL A 43 1.48 -13.75 -23.55
C VAL A 43 1.29 -13.95 -25.05
N VAL A 44 1.24 -15.19 -25.55
CA VAL A 44 1.01 -15.45 -26.98
C VAL A 44 -0.38 -14.97 -27.39
N SER A 45 -1.39 -15.19 -26.55
CA SER A 45 -2.75 -14.68 -26.79
C SER A 45 -2.78 -13.15 -26.85
N ALA A 46 -2.17 -12.48 -25.86
CA ALA A 46 -2.10 -11.03 -25.78
C ALA A 46 -1.36 -10.40 -26.96
N LEU A 47 -0.20 -10.95 -27.36
CA LEU A 47 0.56 -10.49 -28.53
C LEU A 47 -0.23 -10.67 -29.83
N THR A 48 -0.87 -11.82 -30.02
CA THR A 48 -1.66 -12.09 -31.22
C THR A 48 -2.87 -11.17 -31.30
N ARG A 49 -3.55 -10.93 -30.17
CA ARG A 49 -4.65 -9.98 -30.05
C ARG A 49 -4.20 -8.55 -30.33
N ALA A 50 -3.05 -8.14 -29.81
CA ALA A 50 -2.49 -6.83 -30.04
C ALA A 50 -2.17 -6.61 -31.53
N ALA A 51 -1.53 -7.57 -32.19
CA ALA A 51 -1.30 -7.54 -33.63
C ALA A 51 -2.63 -7.47 -34.43
N ALA A 52 -3.63 -8.28 -34.04
CA ALA A 52 -4.95 -8.27 -34.67
C ALA A 52 -5.67 -6.91 -34.54
N ALA A 53 -5.57 -6.27 -33.37
CA ALA A 53 -6.17 -4.95 -33.12
C ALA A 53 -5.52 -3.85 -33.97
N LEU A 54 -4.19 -3.88 -34.14
CA LEU A 54 -3.47 -2.98 -35.04
C LEU A 54 -3.83 -3.24 -36.51
N HIS A 55 -3.86 -4.51 -36.93
CA HIS A 55 -4.15 -4.96 -38.30
C HIS A 55 -5.56 -4.57 -38.75
N SER A 56 -6.57 -4.84 -37.91
CA SER A 56 -7.96 -4.44 -38.15
C SER A 56 -8.21 -2.93 -38.05
N GLY A 57 -7.21 -2.17 -37.58
CA GLY A 57 -7.32 -0.74 -37.32
C GLY A 57 -8.20 -0.38 -36.13
N LYS A 58 -8.70 -1.36 -35.36
CA LYS A 58 -9.52 -1.12 -34.17
C LYS A 58 -8.80 -0.23 -33.15
N GLU A 59 -7.48 -0.41 -33.03
CA GLU A 59 -6.63 0.35 -32.14
C GLU A 59 -5.37 0.86 -32.88
N GLY A 60 -4.92 2.06 -32.53
CA GLY A 60 -3.68 2.65 -33.06
C GLY A 60 -2.48 2.50 -32.13
N LEU A 61 -2.72 2.17 -30.87
CA LEU A 61 -1.73 1.95 -29.83
C LEU A 61 -2.20 0.78 -28.97
N VAL A 62 -1.35 -0.22 -28.80
CA VAL A 62 -1.58 -1.40 -27.98
C VAL A 62 -0.39 -1.62 -27.05
N GLN A 63 -0.61 -2.31 -25.95
CA GLN A 63 0.42 -2.67 -24.98
C GLN A 63 0.22 -4.11 -24.52
N VAL A 64 1.33 -4.81 -24.32
CA VAL A 64 1.37 -6.19 -23.81
C VAL A 64 2.36 -6.25 -22.66
N SER A 65 1.87 -6.67 -21.50
CA SER A 65 2.67 -6.88 -20.28
C SER A 65 3.35 -8.26 -20.31
N LEU A 66 4.63 -8.28 -19.98
CA LEU A 66 5.45 -9.46 -19.73
C LEU A 66 5.79 -9.41 -18.24
N VAL A 67 4.98 -10.09 -17.44
CA VAL A 67 4.86 -9.82 -15.99
C VAL A 67 6.11 -10.28 -15.26
N GLU A 68 6.62 -11.46 -15.60
CA GLU A 68 7.80 -12.06 -14.96
C GLU A 68 9.07 -11.26 -15.27
N ALA A 69 9.21 -10.80 -16.51
CA ALA A 69 10.33 -9.98 -16.93
C ALA A 69 10.22 -8.51 -16.48
N GLY A 70 9.05 -8.08 -16.00
CA GLY A 70 8.75 -6.68 -15.70
C GLY A 70 8.89 -5.77 -16.92
N LEU A 71 8.51 -6.27 -18.10
CA LEU A 71 8.59 -5.55 -19.37
C LEU A 71 7.19 -5.23 -19.91
N GLU A 72 7.10 -4.09 -20.59
CA GLU A 72 5.91 -3.63 -21.29
C GLU A 72 6.28 -3.44 -22.77
N LEU A 73 5.70 -4.27 -23.64
CA LEU A 73 5.82 -4.11 -25.09
C LEU A 73 4.70 -3.19 -25.58
N VAL A 74 5.08 -2.00 -26.02
CA VAL A 74 4.17 -1.01 -26.59
C VAL A 74 4.33 -1.01 -28.10
N MET A 75 3.23 -1.15 -28.81
CA MET A 75 3.19 -1.19 -30.28
C MET A 75 2.25 -0.11 -30.79
N ARG A 76 2.77 0.75 -31.66
CA ARG A 76 2.02 1.88 -32.20
C ARG A 76 2.00 1.86 -33.72
N ARG A 77 0.82 1.83 -34.31
CA ARG A 77 0.65 1.91 -35.77
C ARG A 77 0.80 3.35 -36.26
N THR A 78 1.57 3.53 -37.33
CA THR A 78 1.70 4.77 -38.09
C THR A 78 1.63 4.45 -39.58
N GLY A 79 0.43 4.50 -40.15
CA GLY A 79 0.20 4.06 -41.54
C GLY A 79 0.37 2.54 -41.67
N THR A 80 1.35 2.12 -42.48
CA THR A 80 1.74 0.71 -42.69
C THR A 80 2.87 0.27 -41.77
N GLU A 81 3.49 1.18 -41.02
CA GLU A 81 4.54 0.83 -40.06
C GLU A 81 3.99 0.68 -38.64
N VAL A 82 4.66 -0.11 -37.82
CA VAL A 82 4.45 -0.21 -36.38
C VAL A 82 5.75 0.11 -35.66
N ALA A 83 5.71 1.09 -34.75
CA ALA A 83 6.80 1.38 -33.83
C ALA A 83 6.67 0.50 -32.58
N LEU A 84 7.69 -0.34 -32.34
CA LEU A 84 7.83 -1.23 -31.19
C LEU A 84 8.73 -0.58 -30.14
N SER A 85 8.23 -0.44 -28.91
CA SER A 85 8.98 0.07 -27.76
C SER A 85 8.90 -0.93 -26.61
N VAL A 86 10.04 -1.28 -26.02
CA VAL A 86 10.08 -2.17 -24.85
C VAL A 86 10.51 -1.36 -23.63
N ALA A 87 9.59 -1.11 -22.73
CA ALA A 87 9.84 -0.42 -21.47
C ALA A 87 10.07 -1.45 -20.35
N SER A 88 11.12 -1.28 -19.55
CA SER A 88 11.26 -1.97 -18.29
C SER A 88 10.71 -1.11 -17.16
N LEU A 89 9.81 -1.68 -16.36
CA LEU A 89 9.31 -1.08 -15.12
C LEU A 89 10.11 -1.52 -13.89
N GLY A 90 11.10 -2.40 -14.09
CA GLY A 90 12.12 -2.75 -13.11
C GLY A 90 12.98 -1.55 -12.73
N ARG A 91 14.07 -1.79 -11.99
CA ARG A 91 14.95 -0.72 -11.52
C ARG A 91 16.32 -0.81 -12.21
N PRO A 92 16.73 0.23 -12.97
CA PRO A 92 16.01 1.48 -13.23
C PRO A 92 14.88 1.34 -14.26
N ALA A 93 13.81 2.14 -14.10
CA ALA A 93 12.75 2.21 -15.11
C ALA A 93 13.25 2.93 -16.37
N ARG A 94 13.19 2.27 -17.54
CA ARG A 94 13.76 2.80 -18.80
C ARG A 94 13.21 2.10 -20.04
N LEU A 95 13.44 2.68 -21.21
CA LEU A 95 13.37 1.92 -22.46
C LEU A 95 14.61 1.02 -22.58
N LEU A 96 14.42 -0.24 -22.95
CA LEU A 96 15.55 -1.15 -23.17
C LEU A 96 16.38 -0.76 -24.40
N ARG A 97 15.74 -0.11 -25.38
CA ARG A 97 16.34 0.38 -26.62
C ARG A 97 15.46 1.47 -27.24
N PRO A 98 16.00 2.26 -28.18
CA PRO A 98 15.19 3.16 -28.99
C PRO A 98 14.07 2.41 -29.74
N PRO A 99 12.92 3.05 -30.01
CA PRO A 99 11.82 2.42 -30.74
C PRO A 99 12.25 1.88 -32.09
N VAL A 100 11.81 0.67 -32.41
CA VAL A 100 12.13 -0.04 -33.66
C VAL A 100 10.91 -0.04 -34.56
N ARG A 101 11.06 0.26 -35.85
CA ARG A 101 9.95 0.23 -36.81
C ARG A 101 9.94 -1.07 -37.58
N VAL A 102 8.74 -1.63 -37.74
CA VAL A 102 8.49 -2.85 -38.52
C VAL A 102 7.28 -2.63 -39.42
N ASP A 103 7.17 -3.40 -40.51
CA ASP A 103 5.97 -3.39 -41.33
C ASP A 103 4.80 -4.08 -40.59
N LEU A 104 3.59 -3.53 -40.74
CA LEU A 104 2.39 -4.03 -40.08
C LEU A 104 1.98 -5.41 -40.60
N GLU A 105 2.09 -5.65 -41.90
CA GLU A 105 1.73 -6.93 -42.50
C GLU A 105 2.74 -8.01 -42.07
N ASP A 106 4.03 -7.69 -42.02
CA ASP A 106 5.06 -8.60 -41.48
C ASP A 106 4.77 -8.95 -40.01
N LEU A 107 4.37 -7.97 -39.19
CA LEU A 107 4.00 -8.19 -37.79
C LEU A 107 2.74 -9.07 -37.66
N ALA A 108 1.73 -8.80 -38.48
CA ALA A 108 0.49 -9.56 -38.51
C ALA A 108 0.73 -11.01 -38.96
N GLU A 109 1.58 -11.23 -39.96
CA GLU A 109 1.98 -12.54 -40.45
C GLU A 109 2.75 -13.33 -39.39
N ALA A 110 3.78 -12.73 -38.77
CA ALA A 110 4.56 -13.37 -37.72
C ALA A 110 3.69 -13.79 -36.51
N ALA A 111 2.76 -12.91 -36.10
CA ALA A 111 1.82 -13.21 -35.02
C ALA A 111 0.86 -14.34 -35.40
N ARG A 112 0.38 -14.37 -36.64
CA ARG A 112 -0.51 -15.41 -37.17
C ARG A 112 0.18 -16.78 -37.22
N GLU A 113 1.40 -16.84 -37.73
CA GLU A 113 2.16 -18.09 -37.81
C GLU A 113 2.45 -18.65 -36.43
N CYS A 114 2.97 -17.82 -35.53
CA CYS A 114 3.33 -18.27 -34.20
C CYS A 114 2.10 -18.64 -33.37
N GLY A 115 1.03 -17.84 -33.43
CA GLY A 115 -0.23 -18.16 -32.76
C GLY A 115 -0.86 -19.47 -33.25
N ARG A 116 -0.80 -19.78 -34.56
CA ARG A 116 -1.27 -21.07 -35.10
C ARG A 116 -0.41 -22.23 -34.63
N GLY A 117 0.92 -22.09 -34.67
CA GLY A 117 1.84 -23.11 -34.19
C GLY A 117 1.62 -23.42 -32.71
N PHE A 118 1.54 -22.38 -31.89
CA PHE A 118 1.28 -22.51 -30.46
C PHE A 118 -0.09 -23.14 -30.15
N LEU A 119 -1.15 -22.77 -30.89
CA LEU A 119 -2.47 -23.38 -30.73
C LEU A 119 -2.47 -24.89 -31.09
N ALA A 120 -1.71 -25.28 -32.11
CA ALA A 120 -1.54 -26.68 -32.48
C ALA A 120 -0.78 -27.46 -31.38
N ASP A 121 0.28 -26.88 -30.82
CA ASP A 121 1.02 -27.46 -29.70
C ASP A 121 0.15 -27.61 -28.45
N LEU A 122 -0.63 -26.58 -28.09
CA LEU A 122 -1.60 -26.65 -26.99
C LEU A 122 -2.64 -27.75 -27.19
N THR A 123 -3.15 -27.90 -28.41
CA THR A 123 -4.12 -28.94 -28.74
C THR A 123 -3.54 -30.34 -28.55
N ARG A 124 -2.25 -30.52 -28.87
CA ARG A 124 -1.55 -31.81 -28.73
C ARG A 124 -1.15 -32.11 -27.28
N VAL A 125 -0.61 -31.12 -26.58
CA VAL A 125 0.09 -31.33 -25.30
C VAL A 125 -0.82 -31.07 -24.09
N ALA A 126 -1.76 -30.13 -24.19
CA ALA A 126 -2.59 -29.71 -23.07
C ALA A 126 -4.03 -29.35 -23.50
N PRO A 127 -4.80 -30.30 -24.08
CA PRO A 127 -6.11 -30.00 -24.69
C PRO A 127 -7.12 -29.36 -23.72
N GLY A 128 -7.03 -29.63 -22.41
CA GLY A 128 -7.87 -29.00 -21.39
C GLY A 128 -7.75 -27.47 -21.35
N THR A 129 -6.57 -26.93 -21.67
CA THR A 129 -6.32 -25.46 -21.71
C THR A 129 -7.07 -24.76 -22.84
N LEU A 130 -7.53 -25.47 -23.87
CA LEU A 130 -8.30 -24.89 -24.99
C LEU A 130 -9.65 -24.30 -24.55
N SER A 131 -10.13 -24.68 -23.37
CA SER A 131 -11.37 -24.18 -22.80
C SER A 131 -11.21 -22.85 -22.07
N THR A 132 -9.97 -22.44 -21.77
CA THR A 132 -9.64 -21.22 -21.02
C THR A 132 -9.93 -19.95 -21.83
N PRO A 133 -10.20 -18.81 -21.16
CA PRO A 133 -10.43 -17.54 -21.84
C PRO A 133 -9.27 -17.11 -22.77
N PRO A 134 -7.98 -17.16 -22.37
CA PRO A 134 -6.88 -16.75 -23.25
C PRO A 134 -6.77 -17.60 -24.51
N ALA A 135 -7.06 -18.91 -24.44
CA ALA A 135 -7.05 -19.78 -25.61
C ALA A 135 -8.21 -19.48 -26.58
N ARG A 136 -9.37 -19.05 -26.06
CA ARG A 136 -10.50 -18.58 -26.89
C ARG A 136 -10.18 -17.24 -27.55
N GLU A 137 -9.59 -16.31 -26.81
CA GLU A 137 -9.10 -15.03 -27.33
C GLU A 137 -8.07 -15.23 -28.45
N LEU A 138 -7.13 -16.16 -28.27
CA LEU A 138 -6.14 -16.51 -29.29
C LEU A 138 -6.82 -16.99 -30.59
N LYS A 139 -7.81 -17.88 -30.50
CA LYS A 139 -8.59 -18.34 -31.66
C LYS A 139 -9.31 -17.19 -32.37
N GLU A 140 -9.90 -16.27 -31.60
CA GLU A 140 -10.58 -15.11 -32.15
C GLU A 140 -9.61 -14.14 -32.83
N ALA A 141 -8.45 -13.85 -32.21
CA ALA A 141 -7.41 -12.99 -32.78
C ALA A 141 -6.85 -13.57 -34.09
N LEU A 142 -6.62 -14.89 -34.15
CA LEU A 142 -6.19 -15.58 -35.37
C LEU A 142 -7.22 -15.49 -36.50
N ARG A 143 -8.51 -15.53 -36.16
CA ARG A 143 -9.60 -15.31 -37.13
C ARG A 143 -9.58 -13.87 -37.65
N GLN A 144 -9.36 -12.88 -36.78
CA GLN A 144 -9.28 -11.47 -37.16
C GLN A 144 -8.06 -11.19 -38.06
N LEU A 145 -6.89 -11.77 -37.76
CA LEU A 145 -5.68 -11.68 -38.58
C LEU A 145 -5.81 -12.35 -39.96
N SER A 146 -6.83 -13.19 -40.16
CA SER A 146 -7.13 -13.80 -41.47
C SER A 146 -8.03 -12.92 -42.34
N GLY A 147 -8.61 -11.84 -41.79
CA GLY A 147 -9.38 -10.85 -42.53
C GLY A 147 -8.50 -9.79 -43.21
N PRO A 148 -9.05 -9.00 -44.15
CA PRO A 148 -8.30 -7.94 -44.81
C PRO A 148 -7.88 -6.86 -43.80
N GLY A 149 -6.62 -6.42 -43.89
CA GLY A 149 -6.12 -5.29 -43.11
C GLY A 149 -6.86 -4.01 -43.48
N VAL A 150 -7.31 -3.26 -42.48
CA VAL A 150 -8.01 -1.99 -42.72
C VAL A 150 -7.01 -0.87 -42.57
N VAL A 151 -6.83 -0.07 -43.62
CA VAL A 151 -6.08 1.19 -43.56
C VAL A 151 -6.99 2.26 -42.99
N GLN A 152 -6.93 2.50 -41.69
CA GLN A 152 -7.59 3.66 -41.10
C GLN A 152 -6.78 4.92 -41.35
N LYS A 153 -7.47 5.98 -41.82
CA LYS A 153 -6.87 7.31 -41.94
C LYS A 153 -6.73 7.89 -40.54
N ALA A 154 -5.54 7.77 -39.96
CA ALA A 154 -5.24 8.38 -38.66
C ALA A 154 -5.44 9.91 -38.74
N PRO A 155 -5.99 10.53 -37.69
CA PRO A 155 -6.01 11.98 -37.60
C PRO A 155 -4.58 12.53 -37.69
N ARG A 156 -4.44 13.70 -38.32
CA ARG A 156 -3.13 14.35 -38.43
C ARG A 156 -2.62 14.67 -37.02
N PRO A 157 -1.39 14.26 -36.66
CA PRO A 157 -0.87 14.52 -35.32
C PRO A 157 -0.72 16.04 -35.10
N GLU A 158 -1.04 16.49 -33.90
CA GLU A 158 -0.77 17.85 -33.43
C GLU A 158 0.51 17.85 -32.58
N PRO A 159 1.70 18.04 -33.19
CA PRO A 159 2.95 17.94 -32.46
C PRO A 159 3.00 18.94 -31.31
N PHE A 160 3.52 18.48 -30.18
CA PHE A 160 3.61 19.25 -28.96
C PHE A 160 5.01 19.17 -28.37
N VAL A 161 5.54 20.33 -27.97
CA VAL A 161 6.77 20.40 -27.17
C VAL A 161 6.48 21.25 -25.94
N ARG A 162 6.85 20.74 -24.76
CA ARG A 162 6.74 21.49 -23.51
C ARG A 162 8.02 21.33 -22.72
N ARG A 163 8.66 22.46 -22.46
CA ARG A 163 9.83 22.56 -21.59
C ARG A 163 9.40 23.18 -20.27
N VAL A 164 9.84 22.59 -19.16
CA VAL A 164 9.58 23.07 -17.81
C VAL A 164 10.91 23.13 -17.08
N GLU A 165 11.30 24.34 -16.69
CA GLU A 165 12.48 24.58 -15.87
C GLU A 165 12.17 24.28 -14.39
N PRO A 166 13.17 23.86 -13.60
CA PRO A 166 12.95 23.65 -12.17
C PRO A 166 12.66 24.98 -11.46
N PRO A 167 11.76 24.99 -10.46
CA PRO A 167 11.41 26.22 -9.73
C PRO A 167 12.53 26.70 -8.79
N GLU A 168 13.39 25.79 -8.32
CA GLU A 168 14.46 26.04 -7.36
C GLU A 168 15.72 25.23 -7.72
N THR A 169 16.86 25.55 -7.12
CA THR A 169 18.11 24.78 -7.24
C THR A 169 18.56 24.27 -5.87
N PRO A 170 18.90 22.97 -5.70
CA PRO A 170 18.89 21.93 -6.72
C PRO A 170 17.46 21.58 -7.18
N GLY A 171 17.30 21.28 -8.47
CA GLY A 171 15.98 21.02 -9.04
C GLY A 171 16.04 20.29 -10.38
N PHE A 172 15.00 19.52 -10.70
CA PHE A 172 14.90 18.82 -11.97
C PHE A 172 13.95 19.55 -12.93
N GLY A 173 14.43 19.78 -14.15
CA GLY A 173 13.62 20.23 -15.28
C GLY A 173 13.40 19.10 -16.28
N PHE A 174 12.44 19.29 -17.19
CA PHE A 174 12.19 18.32 -18.26
C PHE A 174 11.66 18.95 -19.54
N GLU A 175 11.84 18.23 -20.63
CA GLU A 175 11.30 18.55 -21.95
C GLU A 175 10.52 17.35 -22.47
N LEU A 176 9.23 17.57 -22.78
CA LEU A 176 8.36 16.62 -23.43
C LEU A 176 8.28 16.95 -24.92
N LYS A 177 8.49 15.94 -25.77
CA LYS A 177 8.32 15.98 -27.22
C LYS A 177 7.32 14.92 -27.63
N ASP A 178 6.13 15.36 -27.95
CA ASP A 178 5.07 14.52 -28.49
C ASP A 178 4.78 14.88 -29.95
N ALA A 179 5.71 14.53 -30.83
CA ALA A 179 5.58 14.77 -32.28
C ALA A 179 4.44 13.96 -32.92
N THR A 180 3.95 12.95 -32.21
CA THR A 180 3.03 11.95 -32.74
C THR A 180 1.68 11.91 -32.01
N ASP A 181 1.42 12.85 -31.09
CA ASP A 181 0.18 12.91 -30.29
C ASP A 181 -0.11 11.62 -29.49
N LEU A 182 0.95 11.00 -28.92
CA LEU A 182 0.88 9.84 -28.01
C LEU A 182 -0.06 10.10 -26.83
N LEU A 183 -0.07 11.31 -26.28
CA LEU A 183 -0.89 11.62 -25.10
C LEU A 183 -2.38 11.48 -25.41
N ARG A 184 -2.79 11.80 -26.64
CA ARG A 184 -4.18 11.68 -27.09
C ARG A 184 -4.55 10.31 -27.63
N SER A 185 -3.58 9.43 -27.84
CA SER A 185 -3.84 8.06 -28.31
C SER A 185 -4.51 7.17 -27.26
N ARG A 186 -4.65 7.65 -26.01
CA ARG A 186 -5.40 6.96 -24.96
C ARG A 186 -6.90 7.02 -25.27
N GLY A 187 -7.44 5.89 -25.74
CA GLY A 187 -8.89 5.68 -25.86
C GLY A 187 -9.58 5.54 -24.49
N LYS A 188 -10.87 5.17 -24.52
CA LYS A 188 -11.60 4.79 -23.29
C LYS A 188 -11.12 3.46 -22.68
N ASP A 189 -10.36 2.68 -23.44
CA ASP A 189 -9.83 1.39 -23.04
C ASP A 189 -8.54 1.54 -22.20
N PRO A 190 -8.44 0.93 -21.00
CA PRO A 190 -7.24 0.98 -20.18
C PRO A 190 -6.01 0.27 -20.78
N GLY A 191 -6.17 -0.52 -21.85
CA GLY A 191 -5.15 -1.43 -22.37
C GLY A 191 -3.77 -0.84 -22.69
N ALA A 192 -3.64 0.44 -23.07
CA ALA A 192 -2.38 1.07 -23.46
C ALA A 192 -1.96 2.27 -22.57
N ALA A 193 -2.27 2.20 -21.27
CA ALA A 193 -2.07 3.30 -20.34
C ALA A 193 -0.60 3.77 -20.27
N LEU A 194 0.38 2.87 -20.12
CA LEU A 194 1.80 3.28 -20.07
C LEU A 194 2.26 3.83 -21.41
N GLY A 195 1.90 3.16 -22.51
CA GLY A 195 2.30 3.55 -23.86
C GLY A 195 2.01 5.01 -24.20
N SER A 196 0.86 5.54 -23.76
CA SER A 196 0.47 6.94 -23.97
C SER A 196 1.36 7.96 -23.24
N LEU A 197 2.12 7.55 -22.22
CA LEU A 197 3.02 8.39 -21.44
C LEU A 197 4.49 8.32 -21.91
N LEU A 198 4.80 7.48 -22.89
CA LEU A 198 6.17 7.26 -23.39
C LEU A 198 6.59 8.30 -24.44
N CYS A 199 6.18 9.55 -24.28
CA CYS A 199 6.62 10.65 -25.15
C CYS A 199 8.14 10.79 -25.09
N ALA A 200 8.78 11.09 -26.22
CA ALA A 200 10.20 11.38 -26.24
C ALA A 200 10.50 12.66 -25.43
N GLY A 201 11.75 12.84 -25.05
CA GLY A 201 12.11 13.98 -24.23
C GLY A 201 13.45 13.80 -23.52
N GLU A 202 13.59 14.57 -22.45
CA GLU A 202 14.69 14.45 -21.51
C GLU A 202 14.32 15.05 -20.15
N VAL A 203 15.09 14.67 -19.14
CA VAL A 203 15.10 15.27 -17.81
C VAL A 203 16.51 15.75 -17.52
N TRP A 204 16.67 16.89 -16.85
CA TRP A 204 17.97 17.38 -16.39
C TRP A 204 17.94 17.81 -14.93
N LEU A 205 19.09 17.79 -14.29
CA LEU A 205 19.32 18.33 -12.96
C LEU A 205 20.03 19.68 -13.07
N SER A 206 19.44 20.69 -12.44
CA SER A 206 20.05 22.01 -12.23
C SER A 206 20.61 22.09 -10.82
N LEU A 207 21.85 22.52 -10.69
CA LEU A 207 22.53 22.79 -9.42
C LEU A 207 22.90 24.29 -9.34
N PRO A 208 23.16 24.83 -8.14
CA PRO A 208 23.66 26.20 -8.00
C PRO A 208 24.89 26.45 -8.88
N GLY A 209 24.82 27.43 -9.79
CA GLY A 209 25.90 27.75 -10.73
C GLY A 209 26.09 26.76 -11.89
N GLN A 210 25.30 25.68 -11.96
CA GLN A 210 25.33 24.70 -13.06
C GLN A 210 23.89 24.38 -13.52
N PRO A 211 23.34 25.16 -14.47
CA PRO A 211 21.96 25.00 -14.96
C PRO A 211 21.66 23.65 -15.62
N THR A 212 22.69 22.88 -15.99
CA THR A 212 22.52 21.56 -16.58
C THR A 212 23.67 20.66 -16.14
N ALA A 213 23.66 20.28 -14.86
CA ALA A 213 24.71 19.47 -14.25
C ALA A 213 24.64 17.99 -14.63
N TRP A 214 23.44 17.49 -14.97
CA TRP A 214 23.20 16.11 -15.41
C TRP A 214 21.98 16.05 -16.34
N ARG A 215 21.94 15.08 -17.26
CA ARG A 215 20.83 14.87 -18.22
C ARG A 215 20.54 13.37 -18.40
N ALA A 216 19.27 13.03 -18.55
CA ALA A 216 18.80 11.73 -19.01
C ALA A 216 17.91 11.89 -20.26
N PRO A 217 18.38 11.47 -21.45
CA PRO A 217 17.54 11.41 -22.63
C PRO A 217 16.57 10.22 -22.53
N GLY A 218 15.37 10.38 -23.07
CA GLY A 218 14.34 9.33 -23.10
C GLY A 218 13.01 9.82 -22.53
N PRO A 219 12.04 8.91 -22.30
CA PRO A 219 10.74 9.31 -21.80
C PRO A 219 10.82 9.96 -20.41
N PRO A 220 10.41 11.24 -20.25
CA PRO A 220 10.46 11.89 -18.95
C PRO A 220 9.65 11.17 -17.87
N PHE A 221 8.56 10.48 -18.27
CA PHE A 221 7.74 9.68 -17.36
C PHE A 221 8.54 8.55 -16.68
N LEU A 222 9.30 7.75 -17.42
CA LEU A 222 10.09 6.66 -16.84
C LEU A 222 11.21 7.18 -15.94
N THR A 223 11.84 8.30 -16.34
CA THR A 223 12.87 8.96 -15.54
C THR A 223 12.30 9.50 -14.23
N ALA A 224 11.16 10.20 -14.28
CA ALA A 224 10.48 10.69 -13.09
C ALA A 224 9.97 9.56 -12.19
N LEU A 225 9.50 8.44 -12.78
CA LEU A 225 9.12 7.25 -12.04
C LEU A 225 10.31 6.68 -11.25
N GLU A 226 11.46 6.47 -11.88
CA GLU A 226 12.63 5.96 -11.16
C GLU A 226 13.16 6.96 -10.14
N LEU A 227 13.23 8.25 -10.48
CA LEU A 227 13.65 9.29 -9.53
C LEU A 227 12.71 9.37 -8.32
N SER A 228 11.39 9.22 -8.52
CA SER A 228 10.45 9.18 -7.39
C SER A 228 10.68 7.99 -6.45
N ARG A 229 11.15 6.85 -6.98
CA ARG A 229 11.52 5.67 -6.17
C ARG A 229 12.85 5.89 -5.44
N GLN A 230 13.85 6.42 -6.14
CA GLN A 230 15.14 6.79 -5.56
C GLN A 230 15.02 7.90 -4.51
N ALA A 231 14.04 8.80 -4.65
CA ALA A 231 13.74 9.83 -3.66
C ALA A 231 13.29 9.21 -2.33
N VAL A 232 12.48 8.15 -2.36
CA VAL A 232 12.08 7.40 -1.14
C VAL A 232 13.31 6.80 -0.46
N GLU A 233 14.24 6.21 -1.23
CA GLU A 233 15.48 5.64 -0.70
C GLU A 233 16.38 6.70 -0.06
N LEU A 234 16.54 7.85 -0.72
CA LEU A 234 17.34 8.96 -0.20
C LEU A 234 16.67 9.59 1.02
N ALA A 235 15.35 9.80 1.01
CA ALA A 235 14.59 10.32 2.15
C ALA A 235 14.81 9.45 3.39
N ARG A 236 14.78 8.14 3.18
CA ARG A 236 15.07 7.15 4.20
C ARG A 236 16.51 7.22 4.69
N ALA A 237 17.50 7.31 3.80
CA ALA A 237 18.90 7.42 4.21
C ALA A 237 19.14 8.67 5.07
N VAL A 238 18.47 9.77 4.73
CA VAL A 238 18.45 11.01 5.52
C VAL A 238 17.78 10.81 6.89
N GLU A 239 16.59 10.21 6.94
CA GLU A 239 15.86 9.93 8.18
C GLU A 239 16.67 9.06 9.15
N LEU A 240 17.42 8.11 8.60
CA LEU A 240 18.27 7.20 9.36
C LEU A 240 19.61 7.81 9.80
N GLY A 241 19.91 9.03 9.35
CA GLY A 241 21.19 9.69 9.64
C GLY A 241 22.38 8.96 9.01
N GLU A 242 22.20 8.31 7.86
CA GLU A 242 23.30 7.66 7.16
C GLU A 242 24.39 8.69 6.79
N PRO A 243 25.68 8.40 6.96
CA PRO A 243 26.74 9.38 6.72
C PRO A 243 26.92 9.69 5.23
N ARG A 244 26.64 8.70 4.36
CA ARG A 244 26.84 8.78 2.92
C ARG A 244 25.75 8.02 2.18
N PHE A 245 25.37 8.51 1.01
CA PHE A 245 24.45 7.85 0.10
C PHE A 245 24.95 7.98 -1.34
N SER A 246 24.77 6.97 -2.18
CA SER A 246 25.21 7.02 -3.58
C SER A 246 24.23 6.31 -4.49
N LEU A 247 23.97 6.92 -5.64
CA LEU A 247 23.04 6.41 -6.64
C LEU A 247 23.44 6.87 -8.04
N GLU A 248 23.08 6.10 -9.06
CA GLU A 248 22.99 6.62 -10.43
C GLU A 248 21.58 7.16 -10.63
N LEU A 249 21.44 8.47 -10.83
CA LEU A 249 20.14 9.12 -11.02
C LEU A 249 19.43 8.47 -12.21
N ALA A 250 18.24 7.90 -11.98
CA ALA A 250 17.50 7.11 -12.97
C ALA A 250 18.33 6.01 -13.69
N GLY A 251 19.41 5.54 -13.07
CA GLY A 251 20.36 4.60 -13.68
C GLY A 251 21.19 5.17 -14.83
N VAL A 252 21.39 6.49 -14.88
CA VAL A 252 22.19 7.18 -15.90
C VAL A 252 23.43 7.80 -15.28
N LYS A 253 24.59 7.54 -15.91
CA LYS A 253 25.88 8.09 -15.50
C LYS A 253 26.01 9.60 -15.85
N PRO A 254 26.83 10.37 -15.10
CA PRO A 254 27.62 9.94 -13.94
C PRO A 254 26.77 9.71 -12.68
N GLY A 255 27.25 8.84 -11.79
CA GLY A 255 26.62 8.62 -10.48
C GLY A 255 26.75 9.85 -9.57
N LEU A 256 25.81 9.97 -8.64
CA LEU A 256 25.76 10.98 -7.59
C LEU A 256 26.18 10.36 -6.26
N SER A 257 27.14 10.97 -5.59
CA SER A 257 27.53 10.64 -4.22
C SER A 257 27.24 11.81 -3.29
N LEU A 258 26.65 11.52 -2.14
CA LEU A 258 26.23 12.48 -1.14
C LEU A 258 26.92 12.17 0.20
N GLU A 259 27.48 13.20 0.83
CA GLU A 259 27.89 13.20 2.23
C GLU A 259 26.78 13.90 3.02
N LEU A 260 25.80 13.11 3.49
CA LEU A 260 24.54 13.64 4.03
C LEU A 260 24.77 14.50 5.27
N ALA A 261 25.65 14.06 6.17
CA ALA A 261 25.99 14.81 7.38
C ALA A 261 26.71 16.15 7.08
N ALA A 262 27.45 16.21 5.97
CA ALA A 262 28.20 17.40 5.56
C ALA A 262 27.40 18.32 4.62
N GLY A 263 26.24 17.88 4.13
CA GLY A 263 25.44 18.63 3.16
C GLY A 263 26.18 18.86 1.83
N ARG A 264 26.92 17.86 1.36
CA ARG A 264 27.73 17.95 0.12
C ARG A 264 27.42 16.83 -0.85
N GLY A 265 27.43 17.16 -2.13
CA GLY A 265 27.22 16.22 -3.22
C GLY A 265 28.33 16.30 -4.27
N LYS A 266 28.52 15.21 -5.01
CA LYS A 266 29.46 15.13 -6.14
C LYS A 266 28.86 14.30 -7.26
N LEU A 267 28.90 14.82 -8.50
CA LEU A 267 28.51 14.09 -9.69
C LEU A 267 29.77 13.52 -10.37
N GLY A 268 29.92 12.20 -10.33
CA GLY A 268 31.09 11.49 -10.87
C GLY A 268 32.42 12.05 -10.34
N ALA A 269 33.32 12.39 -11.26
CA ALA A 269 34.61 13.01 -10.94
C ALA A 269 34.55 14.56 -10.84
N GLY A 270 33.36 15.17 -10.97
CA GLY A 270 33.18 16.63 -10.99
C GLY A 270 33.44 17.32 -9.64
N ALA A 271 33.32 18.65 -9.60
CA ALA A 271 33.47 19.41 -8.36
C ALA A 271 32.37 19.06 -7.34
N ALA A 272 32.70 19.15 -6.05
CA ALA A 272 31.70 19.04 -4.99
C ALA A 272 30.81 20.29 -4.98
N PHE A 273 29.54 20.12 -4.63
CA PHE A 273 28.56 21.18 -4.50
C PHE A 273 27.79 21.04 -3.19
N GLU A 274 27.29 22.15 -2.66
CA GLU A 274 26.45 22.14 -1.45
C GLU A 274 25.04 21.67 -1.79
N VAL A 275 24.58 20.64 -1.08
CA VAL A 275 23.22 20.10 -1.20
C VAL A 275 22.83 19.37 0.07
N LYS A 276 21.67 19.74 0.63
CA LYS A 276 21.03 18.95 1.68
C LYS A 276 20.30 17.77 1.07
N GLY A 277 20.33 16.61 1.73
CA GLY A 277 19.64 15.41 1.25
C GLY A 277 18.15 15.66 1.05
N GLU A 278 17.50 16.32 2.01
CA GLU A 278 16.08 16.68 1.98
C GLU A 278 15.71 17.56 0.78
N ALA A 279 16.58 18.52 0.43
CA ALA A 279 16.36 19.41 -0.71
C ALA A 279 16.38 18.63 -2.02
N LEU A 280 17.30 17.66 -2.15
CA LEU A 280 17.35 16.80 -3.33
C LEU A 280 16.16 15.83 -3.40
N VAL A 281 15.74 15.25 -2.26
CA VAL A 281 14.52 14.43 -2.21
C VAL A 281 13.31 15.24 -2.67
N ALA A 282 13.13 16.46 -2.13
CA ALA A 282 12.05 17.35 -2.52
C ALA A 282 12.08 17.64 -4.02
N ALA A 283 13.26 17.95 -4.57
CA ALA A 283 13.45 18.18 -6.00
C ALA A 283 13.02 16.98 -6.87
N MET A 284 13.34 15.75 -6.45
CA MET A 284 12.96 14.53 -7.16
C MET A 284 11.44 14.30 -7.14
N PHE A 285 10.76 14.55 -6.01
CA PHE A 285 9.29 14.46 -5.97
C PHE A 285 8.60 15.60 -6.71
N HIS A 286 9.15 16.82 -6.68
CA HIS A 286 8.63 17.95 -7.43
C HIS A 286 8.69 17.71 -8.96
N LEU A 287 9.69 16.99 -9.46
CA LEU A 287 9.73 16.56 -10.86
C LEU A 287 8.46 15.79 -11.24
N GLY A 288 8.09 14.78 -10.42
CA GLY A 288 6.90 13.96 -10.68
C GLY A 288 5.61 14.78 -10.66
N GLN A 289 5.47 15.72 -9.73
CA GLN A 289 4.30 16.62 -9.68
C GLN A 289 4.23 17.56 -10.90
N SER A 290 5.34 18.20 -11.25
CA SER A 290 5.42 19.11 -12.40
C SER A 290 5.15 18.39 -13.72
N LEU A 291 5.66 17.15 -13.85
CA LEU A 291 5.41 16.31 -15.01
C LEU A 291 3.93 15.91 -15.11
N ALA A 292 3.33 15.45 -13.99
CA ALA A 292 1.93 15.07 -13.96
C ALA A 292 1.00 16.24 -14.29
N LEU A 293 1.31 17.44 -13.81
CA LEU A 293 0.60 18.66 -14.17
C LEU A 293 0.70 18.95 -15.66
N ALA A 294 1.91 18.96 -16.23
CA ALA A 294 2.12 19.26 -17.65
C ALA A 294 1.40 18.26 -18.59
N LEU A 295 1.41 16.97 -18.24
CA LEU A 295 0.71 15.93 -18.99
C LEU A 295 -0.82 16.11 -18.91
N SER A 296 -1.33 16.41 -17.71
CA SER A 296 -2.77 16.61 -17.47
C SER A 296 -3.32 17.91 -18.09
N GLU A 297 -2.50 18.96 -18.15
CA GLU A 297 -2.84 20.21 -18.84
C GLU A 297 -2.97 20.00 -20.35
N ARG A 298 -2.07 19.20 -20.94
CA ARG A 298 -2.09 18.87 -22.37
C ARG A 298 -3.28 17.97 -22.71
N GLU A 299 -3.52 16.94 -21.91
CA GLU A 299 -4.58 15.97 -22.18
C GLU A 299 -5.28 15.53 -20.88
N ARG A 300 -6.47 16.09 -20.62
CA ARG A 300 -7.22 15.87 -19.37
C ARG A 300 -7.58 14.40 -19.15
N THR A 301 -7.74 13.61 -20.21
CA THR A 301 -8.00 12.18 -20.06
C THR A 301 -6.86 11.45 -19.37
N GLN A 302 -5.63 11.99 -19.35
CA GLN A 302 -4.49 11.39 -18.65
C GLN A 302 -4.56 11.48 -17.13
N VAL A 303 -5.42 12.33 -16.56
CA VAL A 303 -5.62 12.44 -15.10
C VAL A 303 -6.05 11.10 -14.48
N SER A 304 -6.78 10.26 -15.23
CA SER A 304 -7.18 8.92 -14.80
C SER A 304 -6.21 7.82 -15.24
N ASN A 305 -5.01 8.18 -15.71
CA ASN A 305 -4.01 7.20 -16.13
C ASN A 305 -3.43 6.53 -14.89
N PRO A 306 -3.56 5.20 -14.73
CA PRO A 306 -3.12 4.48 -13.54
C PRO A 306 -1.67 4.79 -13.15
N TYR A 307 -0.76 4.82 -14.13
CA TYR A 307 0.67 5.10 -13.92
C TYR A 307 0.93 6.55 -13.50
N LEU A 308 0.14 7.49 -14.02
CA LEU A 308 0.26 8.91 -13.68
C LEU A 308 -0.30 9.21 -12.29
N VAL A 309 -1.40 8.55 -11.93
CA VAL A 309 -2.00 8.62 -10.58
C VAL A 309 -1.00 8.11 -9.55
N GLU A 310 -0.40 6.94 -9.77
CA GLU A 310 0.62 6.37 -8.88
C GLU A 310 1.80 7.32 -8.65
N LEU A 311 2.36 7.86 -9.74
CA LEU A 311 3.47 8.82 -9.67
C LEU A 311 3.07 10.06 -8.86
N THR A 312 1.88 10.60 -9.11
CA THR A 312 1.38 11.80 -8.45
C THR A 312 1.18 11.57 -6.95
N ASP A 313 0.56 10.44 -6.59
CA ASP A 313 0.28 10.11 -5.19
C ASP A 313 1.57 9.82 -4.42
N ARG A 314 2.51 9.05 -5.00
CA ARG A 314 3.84 8.84 -4.42
C ARG A 314 4.57 10.15 -4.16
N CYS A 315 4.57 11.07 -5.13
CA CYS A 315 5.23 12.35 -4.97
C CYS A 315 4.54 13.25 -3.94
N ARG A 316 3.21 13.22 -3.86
CA ARG A 316 2.44 13.97 -2.85
C ARG A 316 2.71 13.43 -1.45
N GLU A 317 2.69 12.11 -1.27
CA GLU A 317 2.97 11.43 0.00
C GLU A 317 4.41 11.70 0.46
N GLY A 318 5.39 11.51 -0.42
CA GLY A 318 6.81 11.79 -0.14
C GLY A 318 7.06 13.25 0.28
N LEU A 319 6.49 14.23 -0.44
CA LEU A 319 6.59 15.64 -0.05
C LEU A 319 5.87 15.96 1.27
N SER A 320 4.84 15.20 1.62
CA SER A 320 4.15 15.38 2.90
C SER A 320 5.00 14.90 4.08
N HIS A 321 5.81 13.86 3.90
CA HIS A 321 6.74 13.34 4.91
C HIS A 321 7.94 14.26 5.14
N LEU A 322 8.41 14.97 4.10
CA LEU A 322 9.50 15.95 4.23
C LEU A 322 9.10 17.23 4.96
N ARG A 323 7.80 17.55 5.05
CA ARG A 323 7.34 18.64 5.88
C ARG A 323 7.49 18.18 7.33
N GLU A 324 8.54 18.62 8.00
CA GLU A 324 8.67 18.45 9.45
C GLU A 324 7.31 18.74 10.10
N ALA A 325 6.92 17.90 11.07
CA ALA A 325 5.83 18.24 11.97
C ALA A 325 6.24 19.52 12.69
N VAL A 326 5.83 20.67 12.16
CA VAL A 326 6.08 21.99 12.72
C VAL A 326 5.68 21.91 14.20
N PRO A 327 6.64 21.91 15.14
CA PRO A 327 6.26 22.15 16.52
C PRO A 327 5.64 23.55 16.51
N PRO A 328 4.45 23.75 17.08
CA PRO A 328 3.85 25.07 17.08
C PRO A 328 4.85 26.03 17.69
N SER A 329 5.22 27.07 16.95
CA SER A 329 6.07 28.14 17.44
C SER A 329 5.38 28.76 18.65
N GLU A 330 6.05 28.69 19.80
CA GLU A 330 5.64 29.45 20.98
C GLU A 330 5.83 30.94 20.66
N GLY A 331 4.71 31.60 20.34
CA GLY A 331 4.66 33.05 20.23
C GLY A 331 4.55 33.58 18.81
N GLU A 332 3.45 33.31 18.13
CA GLU A 332 2.85 34.26 17.17
C GLU A 332 1.38 33.87 16.92
N ALA A 333 0.60 33.92 17.98
CA ALA A 333 -0.85 33.86 17.90
C ALA A 333 -1.39 35.21 17.41
N GLN A 334 -1.33 35.48 16.11
CA GLN A 334 -2.34 36.24 15.36
C GLN A 334 -1.97 36.37 13.88
N ALA A 335 -2.54 35.51 13.03
CA ALA A 335 -2.81 35.88 11.65
C ALA A 335 -4.03 35.13 11.09
N ARG A 336 -4.95 35.92 10.56
CA ARG A 336 -6.13 35.52 9.82
C ARG A 336 -5.72 34.90 8.47
N GLY A 337 -6.30 33.76 8.12
CA GLY A 337 -6.16 33.18 6.78
C GLY A 337 -7.02 31.92 6.63
N ARG A 338 -7.98 31.96 5.69
CA ARG A 338 -9.01 30.94 5.47
C ARG A 338 -8.42 29.63 4.94
N GLY A 339 -8.35 28.61 5.79
CA GLY A 339 -8.13 27.21 5.43
C GLY A 339 -9.28 26.35 5.94
N ARG A 340 -9.95 25.64 5.03
CA ARG A 340 -11.09 24.77 5.34
C ARG A 340 -10.58 23.53 6.11
N ALA A 341 -10.70 23.58 7.43
CA ALA A 341 -10.27 22.51 8.34
C ALA A 341 -10.91 21.17 7.96
N ALA A 342 -10.08 20.13 7.81
CA ALA A 342 -10.52 18.78 8.13
C ALA A 342 -11.00 18.81 9.58
N GLY A 343 -12.30 18.57 9.77
CA GLY A 343 -12.97 18.80 11.05
C GLY A 343 -12.47 17.84 12.13
N THR A 344 -11.41 18.19 12.83
CA THR A 344 -11.28 17.85 14.24
C THR A 344 -12.46 18.52 14.93
N GLY A 345 -13.52 17.76 15.19
CA GLY A 345 -14.72 18.28 15.83
C GLY A 345 -14.32 18.99 17.11
N LYS A 346 -14.57 20.30 17.21
CA LYS A 346 -14.37 21.04 18.45
C LYS A 346 -14.97 20.22 19.61
N PRO A 347 -14.27 20.13 20.77
CA PRO A 347 -14.88 19.54 21.96
C PRO A 347 -16.26 20.17 22.15
N LEU A 348 -17.25 19.38 22.58
CA LEU A 348 -18.63 19.85 22.74
C LEU A 348 -18.61 21.23 23.45
N PRO A 349 -18.95 22.33 22.75
CA PRO A 349 -18.76 23.66 23.28
C PRO A 349 -19.88 23.91 24.27
N VAL A 350 -19.65 23.72 25.56
CA VAL A 350 -20.66 24.04 26.57
C VAL A 350 -20.02 24.60 27.84
N PRO A 351 -20.46 25.78 28.32
CA PRO A 351 -20.24 26.17 29.70
C PRO A 351 -21.05 25.22 30.59
N GLY A 352 -20.39 24.30 31.30
CA GLY A 352 -21.03 23.32 32.18
C GLY A 352 -20.55 21.87 32.03
N ARG A 353 -20.88 21.02 33.01
CA ARG A 353 -20.48 19.59 33.03
C ARG A 353 -21.49 18.71 32.27
N LEU A 354 -21.00 17.85 31.37
CA LEU A 354 -21.82 16.84 30.69
C LEU A 354 -22.40 15.84 31.69
N ARG A 355 -23.71 15.63 31.63
CA ARG A 355 -24.46 14.80 32.60
C ARG A 355 -25.12 13.58 31.97
N ARG A 356 -25.58 13.68 30.71
CA ARG A 356 -26.24 12.58 30.01
C ARG A 356 -26.06 12.67 28.49
N LEU A 357 -25.88 11.53 27.85
CA LEU A 357 -25.84 11.34 26.40
C LEU A 357 -26.92 10.33 26.01
N ARG A 358 -27.65 10.62 24.93
CA ARG A 358 -28.63 9.69 24.36
C ARG A 358 -28.22 9.32 22.95
N PHE A 359 -28.09 8.02 22.72
CA PHE A 359 -27.83 7.46 21.41
C PHE A 359 -29.11 6.83 20.85
N GLU A 360 -29.23 6.85 19.53
CA GLU A 360 -30.32 6.22 18.80
C GLU A 360 -29.74 5.40 17.66
N LYS A 361 -30.28 4.19 17.47
CA LYS A 361 -29.88 3.31 16.36
C LYS A 361 -30.32 3.96 15.05
N ARG A 362 -29.39 4.17 14.12
CA ARG A 362 -29.70 4.65 12.77
C ARG A 362 -30.08 3.51 11.84
N TRP A 363 -29.24 2.48 11.83
CA TRP A 363 -29.37 1.35 10.91
C TRP A 363 -28.63 0.13 11.48
N SER A 364 -28.92 -1.04 10.92
CA SER A 364 -28.10 -2.24 11.12
C SER A 364 -28.04 -3.08 9.86
N GLN A 365 -26.84 -3.55 9.55
CA GLN A 365 -26.55 -4.46 8.46
C GLN A 365 -26.24 -5.84 9.01
N LYS A 366 -26.93 -6.87 8.51
CA LYS A 366 -26.74 -8.28 8.91
C LYS A 366 -26.06 -9.09 7.81
N GLY A 367 -25.63 -10.30 8.14
CA GLY A 367 -25.08 -11.26 7.20
C GLY A 367 -23.63 -10.96 6.82
N LEU A 368 -22.86 -10.44 7.78
CA LEU A 368 -21.42 -10.24 7.67
C LEU A 368 -20.72 -11.52 8.16
N THR A 369 -20.37 -12.41 7.23
CA THR A 369 -19.79 -13.72 7.52
C THR A 369 -18.37 -13.59 8.09
N GLY A 370 -18.01 -14.43 9.08
CA GLY A 370 -16.67 -14.43 9.70
C GLY A 370 -16.43 -13.24 10.62
N ALA A 371 -17.49 -12.69 11.22
CA ALA A 371 -17.39 -11.49 12.05
C ALA A 371 -16.63 -11.73 13.37
N GLU A 372 -16.58 -12.95 13.87
CA GLU A 372 -15.86 -13.36 15.07
C GLU A 372 -14.35 -13.06 15.02
N PHE A 373 -13.77 -13.07 13.82
CA PHE A 373 -12.37 -12.70 13.55
C PHE A 373 -12.26 -11.51 12.59
N GLY A 374 -13.38 -10.81 12.38
CA GLY A 374 -13.49 -9.70 11.46
C GLY A 374 -12.90 -8.40 12.00
N GLN A 375 -12.48 -7.54 11.09
CA GLN A 375 -12.00 -6.20 11.34
C GLN A 375 -13.05 -5.17 10.92
N LEU A 376 -13.16 -4.09 11.69
CA LEU A 376 -14.01 -2.96 11.37
C LEU A 376 -13.17 -1.69 11.30
N HIS A 377 -13.18 -1.06 10.13
CA HIS A 377 -12.47 0.18 9.81
C HIS A 377 -13.47 1.29 9.49
N LEU A 378 -13.12 2.55 9.81
CA LEU A 378 -13.93 3.70 9.44
C LEU A 378 -13.23 4.53 8.37
N GLY A 379 -13.80 4.52 7.17
CA GLY A 379 -13.46 5.44 6.11
C GLY A 379 -14.15 6.80 6.27
N ARG A 380 -13.93 7.69 5.29
CA ARG A 380 -14.45 9.07 5.33
C ARG A 380 -15.98 9.12 5.30
N GLN A 381 -16.62 8.26 4.52
CA GLN A 381 -18.08 8.19 4.36
C GLN A 381 -18.66 6.79 4.58
N GLU A 382 -17.81 5.78 4.64
CA GLU A 382 -18.19 4.38 4.77
C GLU A 382 -17.55 3.72 6.00
N ALA A 383 -18.20 2.66 6.49
CA ALA A 383 -17.63 1.73 7.44
C ALA A 383 -17.28 0.45 6.66
N VAL A 384 -16.03 0.01 6.75
CA VAL A 384 -15.52 -1.16 6.03
C VAL A 384 -15.38 -2.32 7.01
N PHE A 385 -16.14 -3.38 6.77
CA PHE A 385 -15.98 -4.67 7.41
C PHE A 385 -15.10 -5.57 6.55
N CYS A 386 -14.20 -6.33 7.16
CA CYS A 386 -13.41 -7.35 6.49
C CYS A 386 -13.21 -8.58 7.38
N SER A 387 -13.48 -9.75 6.84
CA SER A 387 -13.14 -11.06 7.39
C SER A 387 -12.34 -11.85 6.35
N ARG A 388 -12.01 -13.11 6.66
CA ARG A 388 -11.37 -14.01 5.70
C ARG A 388 -12.30 -14.32 4.51
N GLU A 389 -13.60 -14.35 4.74
CA GLU A 389 -14.59 -14.76 3.75
C GLU A 389 -15.10 -13.59 2.91
N MET A 390 -15.14 -12.39 3.47
CA MET A 390 -15.71 -11.23 2.77
C MET A 390 -15.22 -9.87 3.28
N ALA A 391 -15.26 -8.87 2.39
CA ALA A 391 -15.23 -7.46 2.73
C ALA A 391 -16.49 -6.74 2.24
N CYS A 392 -16.92 -5.75 3.00
CA CYS A 392 -18.10 -4.96 2.68
C CYS A 392 -17.93 -3.53 3.18
N ALA A 393 -18.24 -2.54 2.33
CA ALA A 393 -18.44 -1.18 2.78
C ALA A 393 -19.92 -0.85 2.88
N VAL A 394 -20.25 -0.18 3.98
CA VAL A 394 -21.59 0.28 4.28
C VAL A 394 -21.55 1.80 4.49
N SER A 395 -22.48 2.50 3.84
CA SER A 395 -22.66 3.95 4.01
C SER A 395 -22.92 4.29 5.48
N ARG A 396 -22.13 5.19 6.04
CA ARG A 396 -22.30 5.65 7.43
C ARG A 396 -23.59 6.43 7.64
N LYS A 397 -24.22 6.91 6.57
CA LYS A 397 -25.40 7.78 6.62
C LYS A 397 -26.69 6.99 6.84
N ASP A 398 -26.88 5.93 6.07
CA ASP A 398 -28.16 5.22 5.89
C ASP A 398 -28.02 3.69 5.98
N GLY A 399 -26.80 3.15 5.98
CA GLY A 399 -26.58 1.71 6.09
C GLY A 399 -26.66 0.99 4.75
N GLU A 400 -26.71 1.71 3.64
CA GLU A 400 -26.69 1.09 2.30
C GLU A 400 -25.34 0.44 2.03
N ILE A 401 -25.35 -0.78 1.50
CA ILE A 401 -24.13 -1.46 1.04
C ILE A 401 -23.63 -0.73 -0.21
N LEU A 402 -22.43 -0.17 -0.12
CA LEU A 402 -21.77 0.50 -1.24
C LEU A 402 -21.10 -0.52 -2.15
N TRP A 403 -20.46 -1.52 -1.55
CA TRP A 403 -19.86 -2.64 -2.26
C TRP A 403 -19.70 -3.83 -1.32
N ARG A 404 -19.71 -5.03 -1.91
CA ARG A 404 -19.47 -6.30 -1.22
C ARG A 404 -18.58 -7.18 -2.08
N ARG A 405 -17.57 -7.78 -1.47
CA ARG A 405 -16.62 -8.70 -2.09
C ARG A 405 -16.53 -9.94 -1.20
N ALA A 406 -16.61 -11.11 -1.80
CA ALA A 406 -16.42 -12.38 -1.12
C ALA A 406 -15.56 -13.25 -2.02
N SER A 407 -14.68 -14.04 -1.42
CA SER A 407 -13.76 -14.90 -2.14
C SER A 407 -13.58 -16.20 -1.38
N SER A 408 -13.23 -17.25 -2.12
CA SER A 408 -13.05 -18.59 -1.57
C SER A 408 -11.73 -18.72 -0.78
N HIS A 409 -10.70 -17.97 -1.15
CA HIS A 409 -9.35 -18.04 -0.59
C HIS A 409 -8.91 -16.70 0.00
N GLY A 410 -9.80 -16.00 0.69
CA GLY A 410 -9.41 -14.85 1.49
C GLY A 410 -9.79 -13.51 0.87
N VAL A 411 -10.07 -12.56 1.75
CA VAL A 411 -10.28 -11.15 1.42
C VAL A 411 -9.49 -10.30 2.40
N ALA A 412 -8.81 -9.27 1.89
CA ALA A 412 -8.11 -8.27 2.66
C ALA A 412 -8.62 -6.88 2.26
N ALA A 413 -8.86 -5.97 3.21
CA ALA A 413 -9.37 -4.64 2.88
C ALA A 413 -8.80 -3.51 3.76
N THR A 414 -8.69 -2.31 3.18
CA THR A 414 -8.30 -1.08 3.90
C THR A 414 -9.51 -0.23 4.27
N ALA A 415 -9.31 0.75 5.16
CA ALA A 415 -10.35 1.72 5.55
C ALA A 415 -10.82 2.61 4.38
N GLU A 416 -9.95 2.81 3.38
CA GLU A 416 -10.21 3.60 2.17
C GLU A 416 -10.93 2.81 1.07
N GLY A 417 -11.23 1.52 1.32
CA GLY A 417 -11.94 0.66 0.39
C GLY A 417 -11.08 0.08 -0.72
N HIS A 418 -9.75 -0.05 -0.51
CA HIS A 418 -8.95 -0.96 -1.31
C HIS A 418 -9.22 -2.38 -0.84
N VAL A 419 -9.42 -3.30 -1.78
CA VAL A 419 -9.71 -4.70 -1.46
C VAL A 419 -8.86 -5.60 -2.34
N VAL A 420 -8.22 -6.60 -1.73
CA VAL A 420 -7.59 -7.71 -2.45
C VAL A 420 -8.37 -8.97 -2.12
N THR A 421 -8.79 -9.71 -3.13
CA THR A 421 -9.49 -10.99 -2.98
C THR A 421 -8.68 -12.09 -3.65
N ALA A 422 -8.68 -13.29 -3.09
CA ALA A 422 -8.05 -14.44 -3.73
C ALA A 422 -9.02 -15.63 -3.84
N ASP A 423 -8.91 -16.32 -4.97
CA ASP A 423 -9.47 -17.64 -5.22
C ASP A 423 -8.32 -18.65 -5.47
N LEU A 424 -8.65 -19.91 -5.81
CA LEU A 424 -7.65 -20.96 -6.04
C LEU A 424 -6.57 -20.55 -7.04
N ASP A 425 -6.97 -19.91 -8.13
CA ASP A 425 -6.07 -19.65 -9.26
C ASP A 425 -5.86 -18.14 -9.50
N ARG A 426 -6.52 -17.25 -8.74
CA ARG A 426 -6.58 -15.82 -9.08
C ARG A 426 -6.52 -14.92 -7.86
N VAL A 427 -5.85 -13.79 -8.02
CA VAL A 427 -5.90 -12.64 -7.11
C VAL A 427 -6.44 -11.43 -7.85
N LEU A 428 -7.35 -10.71 -7.21
CA LEU A 428 -8.02 -9.54 -7.78
C LEU A 428 -7.87 -8.35 -6.87
N GLY A 429 -7.59 -7.19 -7.44
CA GLY A 429 -7.51 -5.93 -6.73
C GLY A 429 -8.64 -4.98 -7.11
N PHE A 430 -9.27 -4.40 -6.11
CA PHE A 430 -10.32 -3.41 -6.24
C PHE A 430 -9.86 -2.10 -5.59
N MET A 431 -10.12 -0.98 -6.28
CA MET A 431 -9.87 0.35 -5.76
C MET A 431 -11.19 1.11 -5.64
N GLY A 432 -11.62 1.37 -4.41
CA GLY A 432 -12.86 2.07 -4.09
C GLY A 432 -14.12 1.26 -4.41
N SER A 433 -15.22 1.96 -4.71
CA SER A 433 -16.55 1.34 -4.90
C SER A 433 -16.81 0.78 -6.30
N GLY A 434 -15.79 0.73 -7.18
CA GLY A 434 -15.97 0.25 -8.56
C GLY A 434 -16.37 -1.24 -8.60
N PRO A 435 -17.32 -1.64 -9.45
CA PRO A 435 -17.83 -3.02 -9.47
C PRO A 435 -16.81 -4.04 -10.00
N SER A 436 -15.88 -3.60 -10.84
CA SER A 436 -14.89 -4.47 -11.48
C SER A 436 -13.54 -4.37 -10.78
N ALA A 437 -12.82 -5.49 -10.77
CA ALA A 437 -11.41 -5.50 -10.39
C ALA A 437 -10.62 -4.58 -11.33
N ARG A 438 -9.70 -3.82 -10.76
CA ARG A 438 -8.78 -2.94 -11.48
C ARG A 438 -7.67 -3.73 -12.16
N TRP A 439 -7.25 -4.80 -11.51
CA TRP A 439 -6.29 -5.76 -12.01
C TRP A 439 -6.68 -7.15 -11.50
N LEU A 440 -6.21 -8.16 -12.23
CA LEU A 440 -6.40 -9.57 -11.94
C LEU A 440 -5.13 -10.27 -12.39
N HIS A 441 -4.61 -11.15 -11.54
CA HIS A 441 -3.43 -11.98 -11.82
C HIS A 441 -3.69 -13.40 -11.39
N ASP A 442 -2.87 -14.31 -11.91
CA ASP A 442 -2.80 -15.67 -11.40
C ASP A 442 -2.31 -15.67 -9.95
N HIS A 443 -2.78 -16.64 -9.18
CA HIS A 443 -2.47 -16.79 -7.77
C HIS A 443 -2.25 -18.25 -7.41
N ASP A 444 -1.41 -18.50 -6.43
CA ASP A 444 -0.96 -19.83 -6.02
C ASP A 444 -1.91 -20.51 -5.00
N GLY A 445 -3.15 -20.03 -4.91
CA GLY A 445 -4.19 -20.58 -4.03
C GLY A 445 -3.98 -20.29 -2.54
N LEU A 446 -3.00 -19.47 -2.16
CA LEU A 446 -2.82 -19.10 -0.75
C LEU A 446 -4.01 -18.34 -0.21
N THR A 447 -4.46 -18.68 0.99
CA THR A 447 -5.58 -17.96 1.60
C THR A 447 -5.14 -16.62 2.19
N LEU A 448 -5.68 -15.51 1.72
CA LEU A 448 -5.42 -14.18 2.29
C LEU A 448 -6.13 -13.98 3.65
N GLY A 449 -5.49 -13.23 4.54
CA GLY A 449 -6.06 -12.74 5.79
C GLY A 449 -6.74 -11.38 5.63
N PRO A 450 -7.55 -10.95 6.61
CA PRO A 450 -8.36 -9.72 6.53
C PRO A 450 -7.55 -8.41 6.59
N GLN A 451 -6.29 -8.47 7.02
CA GLN A 451 -5.42 -7.30 7.13
C GLN A 451 -4.88 -6.90 5.76
N LEU A 452 -5.18 -5.67 5.33
CA LEU A 452 -4.53 -5.03 4.20
C LEU A 452 -3.90 -3.71 4.64
N VAL A 453 -2.62 -3.55 4.37
CA VAL A 453 -1.89 -2.30 4.61
C VAL A 453 -1.58 -1.67 3.26
N ARG A 454 -1.95 -0.40 3.10
CA ARG A 454 -1.58 0.40 1.93
C ARG A 454 -0.48 1.37 2.32
N GLN A 455 0.68 1.29 1.66
CA GLN A 455 1.81 2.19 1.92
C GLN A 455 2.73 2.26 0.70
N ASP A 456 3.23 3.45 0.35
CA ASP A 456 4.21 3.68 -0.74
C ASP A 456 3.83 3.11 -2.12
N GLY A 457 2.53 3.02 -2.41
CA GLY A 457 2.00 2.43 -3.65
C GLY A 457 1.96 0.90 -3.65
N LEU A 458 2.07 0.29 -2.47
CA LEU A 458 1.95 -1.16 -2.26
C LEU A 458 0.72 -1.50 -1.42
N LEU A 459 0.14 -2.65 -1.73
CA LEU A 459 -0.89 -3.33 -0.96
C LEU A 459 -0.28 -4.58 -0.32
N ILE A 460 -0.11 -4.56 1.00
CA ILE A 460 0.61 -5.58 1.76
C ILE A 460 -0.37 -6.35 2.65
N THR A 461 -0.38 -7.66 2.52
CA THR A 461 -1.27 -8.56 3.28
C THR A 461 -0.51 -9.77 3.83
N LEU A 462 -1.13 -10.47 4.77
CA LEU A 462 -0.69 -11.78 5.24
C LEU A 462 -1.56 -12.87 4.60
N ALA A 463 -0.92 -13.93 4.13
CA ALA A 463 -1.56 -15.14 3.65
C ALA A 463 -1.24 -16.31 4.59
N GLU A 464 -2.23 -17.16 4.85
CA GLU A 464 -2.17 -18.30 5.79
C GLU A 464 -1.67 -17.91 7.20
N ASP A 465 -1.90 -16.65 7.60
CA ASP A 465 -1.35 -16.05 8.82
C ASP A 465 0.19 -16.13 8.94
N ARG A 466 0.92 -16.38 7.85
CA ARG A 466 2.35 -16.71 7.86
C ARG A 466 3.15 -15.92 6.83
N THR A 467 2.73 -15.99 5.57
CA THR A 467 3.44 -15.43 4.42
C THR A 467 3.02 -14.00 4.23
N VAL A 468 3.96 -13.08 4.08
CA VAL A 468 3.64 -11.69 3.70
C VAL A 468 3.75 -11.53 2.19
N LEU A 469 2.76 -10.86 1.60
CA LEU A 469 2.65 -10.59 0.18
C LEU A 469 2.51 -9.08 -0.02
N ALA A 470 3.22 -8.53 -1.00
CA ALA A 470 3.07 -7.15 -1.41
C ALA A 470 2.79 -7.04 -2.91
N TYR A 471 1.68 -6.39 -3.24
CA TYR A 471 1.26 -6.12 -4.60
C TYR A 471 1.46 -4.65 -4.92
N ALA A 472 1.88 -4.33 -6.14
CA ALA A 472 1.75 -2.98 -6.66
C ALA A 472 0.28 -2.59 -6.66
N GLU A 473 -0.05 -1.47 -6.02
CA GLU A 473 -1.43 -1.02 -5.85
C GLU A 473 -2.15 -0.87 -7.20
N VAL A 474 -1.42 -0.38 -8.20
CA VAL A 474 -1.98 -0.01 -9.49
C VAL A 474 -2.02 -1.15 -10.49
N THR A 475 -0.93 -1.93 -10.59
CA THR A 475 -0.84 -2.99 -11.58
C THR A 475 -1.28 -4.34 -11.02
N GLY A 476 -1.27 -4.52 -9.70
CA GLY A 476 -1.52 -5.81 -9.05
C GLY A 476 -0.35 -6.77 -9.07
N ARG A 477 0.78 -6.38 -9.68
CA ARG A 477 1.96 -7.24 -9.74
C ARG A 477 2.45 -7.52 -8.33
N GLU A 478 2.68 -8.78 -8.01
CA GLU A 478 3.43 -9.12 -6.80
C GLU A 478 4.85 -8.53 -6.92
N ILE A 479 5.19 -7.61 -6.02
CA ILE A 479 6.52 -7.00 -5.99
C ILE A 479 7.47 -7.88 -5.19
N TRP A 480 6.99 -8.41 -4.08
CA TRP A 480 7.77 -9.28 -3.22
C TRP A 480 6.87 -10.13 -2.33
N ARG A 481 7.46 -11.21 -1.84
CA ARG A 481 6.87 -12.20 -0.94
C ARG A 481 7.93 -12.70 0.01
N LEU A 482 7.55 -12.92 1.26
CA LEU A 482 8.38 -13.62 2.23
C LEU A 482 7.56 -14.64 3.00
N ALA A 483 7.98 -15.90 2.92
CA ALA A 483 7.47 -17.01 3.71
C ALA A 483 8.54 -17.44 4.75
N PRO A 484 8.40 -17.05 6.03
CA PRO A 484 9.37 -17.43 7.05
C PRO A 484 9.43 -18.95 7.27
N PRO A 485 10.62 -19.54 7.35
CA PRO A 485 10.77 -20.98 7.57
C PRO A 485 10.32 -21.38 8.98
N ARG A 486 9.68 -22.55 9.09
CA ARG A 486 9.26 -23.17 10.38
C ARG A 486 8.34 -22.29 11.24
N THR A 487 7.57 -21.41 10.60
CA THR A 487 6.61 -20.51 11.25
C THR A 487 5.20 -21.03 11.03
N GLN A 488 4.34 -21.01 12.05
CA GLN A 488 2.90 -21.26 11.89
C GLN A 488 2.13 -19.95 11.85
N ARG A 489 2.56 -18.97 12.66
CA ARG A 489 1.95 -17.65 12.73
C ARG A 489 2.96 -16.52 12.69
N SER A 490 2.61 -15.49 11.93
CA SER A 490 3.33 -14.24 11.77
C SER A 490 2.46 -13.06 12.18
N TRP A 491 3.10 -11.97 12.59
CA TRP A 491 2.47 -10.68 12.81
C TRP A 491 3.22 -9.61 12.04
N LEU A 492 2.45 -8.82 11.28
CA LEU A 492 2.96 -7.78 10.39
C LEU A 492 2.76 -6.39 11.01
N ALA A 493 3.84 -5.65 11.15
CA ALA A 493 3.84 -4.25 11.57
C ALA A 493 4.61 -3.38 10.57
N MET A 494 4.11 -2.18 10.29
CA MET A 494 4.83 -1.18 9.51
C MET A 494 5.43 -0.14 10.44
N GLN A 495 6.67 0.26 10.19
CA GLN A 495 7.32 1.37 10.88
C GLN A 495 8.28 2.09 9.94
N GLY A 496 7.95 3.35 9.61
CA GLY A 496 8.65 4.06 8.54
C GLY A 496 8.65 3.22 7.27
N HIS A 497 9.82 3.03 6.68
CA HIS A 497 10.05 2.22 5.47
C HIS A 497 10.30 0.72 5.73
N ARG A 498 10.03 0.22 6.94
CA ARG A 498 10.25 -1.18 7.34
C ARG A 498 8.94 -1.92 7.48
N ALA A 499 8.85 -3.05 6.79
CA ALA A 499 7.88 -4.08 7.10
C ALA A 499 8.53 -5.06 8.10
N MET A 500 8.00 -5.11 9.32
CA MET A 500 8.49 -6.00 10.37
C MET A 500 7.58 -7.22 10.47
N LEU A 501 8.17 -8.39 10.24
CA LEU A 501 7.46 -9.67 10.30
C LEU A 501 7.97 -10.48 11.50
N ALA A 502 7.21 -10.44 12.58
CA ALA A 502 7.48 -11.21 13.80
C ALA A 502 6.87 -12.61 13.70
N THR A 503 7.58 -13.64 14.16
CA THR A 503 7.13 -15.04 14.00
C THR A 503 7.06 -15.80 15.33
N ASP A 504 6.14 -16.76 15.41
CA ASP A 504 6.06 -17.71 16.53
C ASP A 504 7.29 -18.65 16.63
N SER A 505 8.10 -18.73 15.58
CA SER A 505 9.39 -19.43 15.58
C SER A 505 10.51 -18.65 16.30
N GLY A 506 10.22 -17.44 16.80
CA GLY A 506 11.16 -16.60 17.54
C GLY A 506 12.09 -15.76 16.67
N TYR A 507 11.73 -15.57 15.40
CA TYR A 507 12.46 -14.70 14.48
C TYR A 507 11.66 -13.44 14.17
N LEU A 508 12.37 -12.35 13.90
CA LEU A 508 11.79 -11.15 13.31
C LEU A 508 12.60 -10.76 12.08
N TYR A 509 11.89 -10.49 10.99
CA TYR A 509 12.46 -10.05 9.72
C TYR A 509 12.15 -8.57 9.54
N GLY A 510 13.19 -7.75 9.41
CA GLY A 510 13.07 -6.36 9.01
C GLY A 510 13.22 -6.24 7.51
N LEU A 511 12.11 -6.07 6.81
CA LEU A 511 12.06 -5.98 5.36
C LEU A 511 12.08 -4.53 4.91
N ASP A 512 12.73 -4.30 3.78
CA ASP A 512 12.43 -3.12 2.99
C ASP A 512 11.00 -3.18 2.50
N ILE A 513 10.22 -2.12 2.69
CA ILE A 513 8.85 -2.11 2.18
C ILE A 513 8.81 -2.13 0.65
N THR A 514 9.82 -1.57 -0.04
CA THR A 514 9.76 -1.36 -1.49
C THR A 514 10.07 -2.61 -2.30
N ASP A 515 11.02 -3.43 -1.86
CA ASP A 515 11.52 -4.61 -2.60
C ASP A 515 11.44 -5.91 -1.79
N GLY A 516 10.99 -5.85 -0.52
CA GLY A 516 10.85 -7.01 0.35
C GLY A 516 12.18 -7.62 0.78
N GLN A 517 13.33 -7.01 0.47
CA GLN A 517 14.62 -7.53 0.89
C GLN A 517 14.72 -7.53 2.40
N VAL A 518 15.14 -8.66 2.95
CA VAL A 518 15.47 -8.80 4.37
C VAL A 518 16.71 -7.95 4.65
N ARG A 519 16.53 -6.80 5.30
CA ARG A 519 17.62 -5.91 5.70
C ARG A 519 18.30 -6.39 6.97
N TYR A 520 17.53 -6.98 7.87
CA TYR A 520 18.05 -7.67 9.04
C TYR A 520 17.13 -8.83 9.44
N ARG A 521 17.72 -9.79 10.15
CA ARG A 521 17.01 -10.90 10.81
C ARG A 521 17.44 -10.98 12.25
N MET A 522 16.51 -10.78 13.15
CA MET A 522 16.73 -10.86 14.60
C MET A 522 16.18 -12.18 15.15
N ARG A 523 16.89 -12.76 16.12
CA ARG A 523 16.40 -13.91 16.89
C ARG A 523 16.09 -13.47 18.32
N ALA A 524 14.84 -13.69 18.74
CA ALA A 524 14.39 -13.45 20.10
C ALA A 524 14.63 -14.68 21.00
N PRO A 525 14.75 -14.51 22.33
CA PRO A 525 14.91 -15.62 23.26
C PRO A 525 13.64 -16.48 23.40
N GLN A 526 12.48 -15.94 23.03
CA GLN A 526 11.17 -16.60 23.07
C GLN A 526 10.39 -16.28 21.78
N PRO A 527 9.37 -17.10 21.43
CA PRO A 527 8.44 -16.79 20.35
C PRO A 527 7.83 -15.40 20.46
N PHE A 528 7.58 -14.75 19.32
CA PHE A 528 6.73 -13.57 19.31
C PHE A 528 5.28 -13.99 19.58
N HIS A 529 4.54 -13.13 20.28
CA HIS A 529 3.16 -13.38 20.72
C HIS A 529 2.23 -12.21 20.37
N GLY A 530 2.52 -11.51 19.28
CA GLY A 530 1.72 -10.37 18.86
C GLY A 530 2.45 -9.44 17.89
N THR A 531 1.70 -8.49 17.35
CA THR A 531 2.20 -7.46 16.45
C THR A 531 3.19 -6.54 17.18
N PRO A 532 4.42 -6.35 16.65
CA PRO A 532 5.34 -5.35 17.17
C PRO A 532 4.71 -3.95 17.16
N VAL A 533 4.95 -3.19 18.22
CA VAL A 533 4.38 -1.85 18.43
C VAL A 533 5.48 -0.81 18.22
N PRO A 534 5.35 0.10 17.25
CA PRO A 534 6.33 1.17 17.01
C PRO A 534 6.49 2.11 18.22
N TRP A 535 7.74 2.47 18.54
CA TRP A 535 8.11 3.40 19.61
C TRP A 535 9.29 4.29 19.22
N GLY A 536 8.99 5.38 18.49
CA GLY A 536 10.02 6.26 17.94
C GLY A 536 10.84 5.52 16.88
N LYS A 537 12.17 5.48 17.04
CA LYS A 537 13.07 4.68 16.18
C LYS A 537 13.14 3.18 16.53
N HIS A 538 12.55 2.79 17.66
CA HIS A 538 12.53 1.42 18.14
C HIS A 538 11.14 0.81 17.94
N PHE A 539 11.02 -0.49 18.12
CA PHE A 539 9.75 -1.16 18.36
C PHE A 539 9.79 -1.92 19.67
N VAL A 540 8.61 -2.20 20.22
CA VAL A 540 8.41 -3.10 21.36
C VAL A 540 7.61 -4.30 20.89
N ALA A 541 8.06 -5.49 21.25
CA ALA A 541 7.37 -6.73 20.95
C ALA A 541 7.06 -7.51 22.22
N LEU A 542 5.87 -8.12 22.25
CA LEU A 542 5.52 -9.11 23.25
C LEU A 542 6.05 -10.47 22.82
N LEU A 543 6.80 -11.10 23.71
CA LEU A 543 7.27 -12.47 23.57
C LEU A 543 6.57 -13.38 24.56
N GLY A 544 6.43 -14.66 24.23
CA GLY A 544 5.97 -15.63 25.21
C GLY A 544 5.90 -17.06 24.76
N ARG A 545 5.89 -17.97 25.74
CA ARG A 545 5.61 -19.39 25.56
C ARG A 545 4.93 -19.92 26.83
N GLY A 546 3.71 -20.43 26.69
CA GLY A 546 2.92 -20.88 27.84
C GLY A 546 2.65 -19.72 28.80
N SER A 547 3.07 -19.85 30.06
CA SER A 547 2.91 -18.84 31.10
C SER A 547 4.09 -17.86 31.23
N HIS A 548 5.16 -18.02 30.44
CA HIS A 548 6.33 -17.15 30.48
C HIS A 548 6.22 -16.07 29.39
N HIS A 549 6.31 -14.81 29.80
CA HIS A 549 6.21 -13.66 28.91
C HIS A 549 7.35 -12.67 29.13
N ALA A 550 7.75 -12.00 28.05
CA ALA A 550 8.76 -10.95 28.08
C ALA A 550 8.42 -9.82 27.10
N LEU A 551 8.90 -8.63 27.40
CA LEU A 551 8.94 -7.50 26.47
C LEU A 551 10.34 -7.41 25.87
N LEU A 552 10.42 -7.24 24.55
CA LEU A 552 11.65 -6.96 23.84
C LEU A 552 11.55 -5.58 23.21
N MET A 553 12.60 -4.77 23.35
CA MET A 553 12.76 -3.52 22.62
C MET A 553 13.98 -3.62 21.73
N ALA A 554 13.82 -3.27 20.46
CA ALA A 554 14.89 -3.26 19.48
C ALA A 554 14.76 -2.08 18.53
N ASP A 555 15.87 -1.70 17.92
CA ASP A 555 15.89 -0.69 16.87
C ASP A 555 15.18 -1.20 15.61
N ALA A 556 14.25 -0.41 15.08
CA ALA A 556 13.40 -0.84 13.97
C ALA A 556 14.16 -0.92 12.64
N HIS A 557 15.30 -0.26 12.52
CA HIS A 557 16.08 -0.20 11.29
C HIS A 557 17.13 -1.31 11.19
N SER A 558 17.85 -1.55 12.28
CA SER A 558 18.97 -2.49 12.38
C SER A 558 18.58 -3.85 12.97
N GLY A 559 17.51 -3.88 13.79
CA GLY A 559 17.15 -5.06 14.58
C GLY A 559 17.99 -5.25 15.83
N ASP A 560 18.83 -4.26 16.19
CA ASP A 560 19.66 -4.34 17.38
C ASP A 560 18.80 -4.31 18.64
N VAL A 561 18.92 -5.36 19.46
CA VAL A 561 18.16 -5.49 20.72
C VAL A 561 18.73 -4.52 21.74
N ALA A 562 17.91 -3.58 22.18
CA ALA A 562 18.27 -2.66 23.27
C ALA A 562 18.15 -3.36 24.63
N TRP A 563 17.06 -4.09 24.84
CA TRP A 563 16.84 -4.90 26.05
C TRP A 563 15.73 -5.94 25.86
N THR A 564 15.73 -6.94 26.74
CA THR A 564 14.61 -7.87 26.94
C THR A 564 14.30 -7.94 28.43
N ARG A 565 13.01 -7.93 28.79
CA ARG A 565 12.53 -7.92 30.18
C ARG A 565 11.39 -8.89 30.38
N GLU A 566 11.64 -9.88 31.22
CA GLU A 566 10.61 -10.81 31.69
C GLU A 566 9.71 -10.14 32.73
N PHE A 567 8.45 -10.54 32.74
CA PHE A 567 7.47 -10.08 33.72
C PHE A 567 6.45 -11.19 34.01
N HIS A 568 5.85 -11.14 35.19
CA HIS A 568 4.94 -12.18 35.68
C HIS A 568 3.49 -11.70 35.58
N LEU A 569 2.89 -11.86 34.41
CA LEU A 569 1.46 -11.64 34.19
C LEU A 569 0.92 -12.75 33.28
N ALA A 570 -0.20 -13.34 33.65
CA ALA A 570 -0.97 -14.21 32.77
C ALA A 570 -1.81 -13.37 31.80
N MET A 571 -2.10 -13.91 30.62
CA MET A 571 -2.92 -13.24 29.58
C MET A 571 -2.52 -11.77 29.35
N PRO A 572 -1.24 -11.49 29.02
CA PRO A 572 -0.80 -10.11 28.82
C PRO A 572 -1.54 -9.45 27.66
N SER A 573 -1.89 -8.18 27.84
CA SER A 573 -2.40 -7.31 26.79
C SER A 573 -1.33 -7.05 25.74
N ALA A 574 -1.75 -6.58 24.55
CA ALA A 574 -0.81 -5.91 23.65
C ALA A 574 -0.12 -4.73 24.39
N PRO A 575 1.19 -4.52 24.18
CA PRO A 575 1.89 -3.41 24.80
C PRO A 575 1.37 -2.06 24.28
N LEU A 576 1.31 -1.06 25.15
CA LEU A 576 0.94 0.30 24.79
C LEU A 576 2.11 1.25 25.07
N THR A 577 2.60 1.90 24.03
CA THR A 577 3.67 2.90 24.12
C THR A 577 3.06 4.31 24.17
N SER A 578 3.54 5.15 25.08
CA SER A 578 3.13 6.56 25.19
C SER A 578 4.32 7.44 25.58
N ARG A 579 4.78 8.27 24.64
CA ARG A 579 5.97 9.15 24.78
C ARG A 579 7.18 8.40 25.31
N THR A 580 7.41 8.42 26.62
CA THR A 580 8.56 7.84 27.33
C THR A 580 8.19 6.67 28.24
N ARG A 581 6.98 6.13 28.11
CA ARG A 581 6.43 5.05 28.93
C ARG A 581 5.90 3.91 28.07
N LEU A 582 6.05 2.71 28.60
CA LEU A 582 5.51 1.47 28.06
C LEU A 582 4.60 0.82 29.11
N TYR A 583 3.40 0.43 28.69
CA TYR A 583 2.41 -0.18 29.55
C TYR A 583 2.06 -1.58 29.06
N VAL A 584 1.87 -2.51 30.00
CA VAL A 584 1.30 -3.84 29.74
C VAL A 584 0.38 -4.19 30.90
N ALA A 585 -0.82 -4.67 30.59
CA ALA A 585 -1.75 -5.19 31.57
C ALA A 585 -1.83 -6.72 31.48
N GLY A 586 -2.23 -7.36 32.56
CA GLY A 586 -2.41 -8.80 32.60
C GLY A 586 -2.88 -9.23 33.99
N GLU A 587 -3.04 -10.52 34.17
CA GLU A 587 -3.56 -11.09 35.41
C GLU A 587 -2.42 -11.53 36.33
N ARG A 588 -2.53 -11.23 37.62
CA ARG A 588 -1.71 -11.80 38.69
C ARG A 588 -2.63 -12.11 39.87
N ASP A 589 -2.56 -13.33 40.37
CA ASP A 589 -3.38 -13.78 41.51
C ASP A 589 -4.89 -13.53 41.33
N ARG A 590 -5.41 -13.77 40.11
CA ARG A 590 -6.81 -13.51 39.70
C ARG A 590 -7.25 -12.04 39.75
N GLU A 591 -6.30 -11.12 39.85
CA GLU A 591 -6.52 -9.68 39.82
C GLU A 591 -5.82 -9.04 38.62
N GLY A 592 -6.45 -7.99 38.08
CA GLY A 592 -5.87 -7.21 37.00
C GLY A 592 -4.74 -6.34 37.48
N MET A 593 -3.58 -6.44 36.82
CA MET A 593 -2.39 -5.66 37.11
C MET A 593 -1.95 -4.89 35.88
N LEU A 594 -1.50 -3.66 36.09
CA LEU A 594 -0.87 -2.82 35.08
C LEU A 594 0.58 -2.54 35.46
N LEU A 595 1.50 -2.80 34.54
CA LEU A 595 2.91 -2.47 34.68
C LEU A 595 3.24 -1.24 33.84
N CYS A 596 4.12 -0.39 34.35
CA CYS A 596 4.65 0.76 33.63
C CYS A 596 6.18 0.71 33.63
N LEU A 597 6.77 0.78 32.45
CA LEU A 597 8.21 0.73 32.23
C LEU A 597 8.69 2.00 31.52
N ASP A 598 9.95 2.36 31.72
CA ASP A 598 10.62 3.40 30.94
C ASP A 598 11.24 2.84 29.63
N ALA A 599 11.84 3.73 28.83
CA ALA A 599 12.52 3.37 27.58
C ALA A 599 13.74 2.45 27.75
N LYS A 600 14.25 2.28 28.97
CA LYS A 600 15.35 1.36 29.30
C LYS A 600 14.83 0.01 29.82
N GLY A 601 13.52 -0.20 29.80
CA GLY A 601 12.87 -1.40 30.33
C GLY A 601 12.91 -1.50 31.85
N LYS A 602 13.13 -0.39 32.57
CA LYS A 602 13.04 -0.36 34.03
C LYS A 602 11.58 -0.26 34.44
N LEU A 603 11.12 -1.16 35.30
CA LEU A 603 9.82 -1.05 35.96
C LEU A 603 9.80 0.22 36.81
N LEU A 604 8.87 1.13 36.51
CA LEU A 604 8.66 2.36 37.26
C LEU A 604 7.64 2.17 38.38
N TRP A 605 6.55 1.47 38.07
CA TRP A 605 5.51 1.11 39.03
C TRP A 605 4.66 -0.05 38.50
N GLU A 606 3.97 -0.71 39.41
CA GLU A 606 2.88 -1.65 39.13
C GLU A 606 1.62 -1.23 39.90
N ARG A 607 0.45 -1.50 39.34
CA ARG A 607 -0.83 -1.07 39.91
C ARG A 607 -1.90 -2.15 39.76
N ALA A 608 -2.49 -2.55 40.88
CA ALA A 608 -3.72 -3.33 40.90
C ALA A 608 -4.89 -2.49 40.36
N LEU A 609 -5.64 -3.07 39.43
CA LEU A 609 -6.72 -2.41 38.70
C LEU A 609 -8.09 -2.72 39.30
N HIS A 610 -8.22 -3.84 40.03
CA HIS A 610 -9.49 -4.31 40.60
C HIS A 610 -10.62 -4.36 39.56
N LEU A 611 -10.31 -4.95 38.40
CA LEU A 611 -11.24 -5.15 37.28
C LEU A 611 -11.71 -6.61 37.15
N GLY A 612 -11.34 -7.47 38.10
CA GLY A 612 -11.53 -8.91 38.01
C GLY A 612 -10.53 -9.56 37.05
N THR A 613 -10.83 -10.78 36.62
CA THR A 613 -9.98 -11.60 35.73
C THR A 613 -9.87 -11.03 34.32
N GLY A 614 -8.77 -11.35 33.64
CA GLY A 614 -8.51 -10.91 32.28
C GLY A 614 -9.41 -11.57 31.22
N PRO A 615 -9.21 -11.24 29.93
CA PRO A 615 -8.14 -10.41 29.37
C PRO A 615 -8.38 -8.89 29.51
N TYR A 616 -7.34 -8.10 29.22
CA TYR A 616 -7.38 -6.63 29.24
C TYR A 616 -6.91 -6.01 27.92
N ALA A 617 -7.39 -4.81 27.62
CA ALA A 617 -6.94 -3.96 26.53
C ALA A 617 -6.58 -2.57 27.03
N LEU A 618 -5.63 -1.94 26.34
CA LEU A 618 -5.08 -0.64 26.71
C LEU A 618 -5.43 0.43 25.66
N ALA A 619 -5.74 1.63 26.12
CA ALA A 619 -5.92 2.80 25.27
C ALA A 619 -5.23 4.03 25.88
N ALA A 620 -4.50 4.78 25.07
CA ALA A 620 -3.82 5.99 25.50
C ALA A 620 -4.83 7.14 25.74
N LEU A 621 -4.60 7.92 26.79
CA LEU A 621 -5.31 9.17 27.08
C LEU A 621 -4.25 10.24 27.42
N PRO A 622 -4.50 11.55 27.18
CA PRO A 622 -3.59 12.58 27.65
C PRO A 622 -3.30 12.45 29.16
N GLY A 623 -2.04 12.23 29.50
CA GLY A 623 -1.56 12.08 30.89
C GLY A 623 -1.97 10.77 31.59
N ALA A 624 -2.61 9.82 30.91
CA ALA A 624 -3.15 8.60 31.52
C ALA A 624 -3.23 7.42 30.53
N VAL A 625 -3.52 6.25 31.07
CA VAL A 625 -3.89 5.05 30.31
C VAL A 625 -5.25 4.56 30.79
N LEU A 626 -6.09 4.17 29.83
CA LEU A 626 -7.32 3.46 30.08
C LEU A 626 -7.08 1.97 29.94
N VAL A 627 -7.49 1.20 30.93
CA VAL A 627 -7.50 -0.26 30.89
C VAL A 627 -8.94 -0.73 30.86
N THR A 628 -9.29 -1.53 29.86
CA THR A 628 -10.60 -2.16 29.72
C THR A 628 -10.48 -3.66 29.88
N SER A 629 -11.44 -4.29 30.53
CA SER A 629 -11.55 -5.76 30.63
C SER A 629 -12.65 -6.28 29.71
N ALA A 630 -12.62 -7.58 29.41
CA ALA A 630 -13.67 -8.23 28.63
C ALA A 630 -15.07 -8.13 29.27
N SER A 631 -15.18 -8.00 30.59
CA SER A 631 -16.46 -7.78 31.32
C SER A 631 -17.06 -6.38 31.15
N GLY A 632 -16.37 -5.52 30.38
CA GLY A 632 -16.70 -4.12 30.21
C GLY A 632 -16.26 -3.21 31.36
N ALA A 633 -15.71 -3.75 32.45
CA ALA A 633 -15.10 -2.93 33.50
C ALA A 633 -13.88 -2.16 32.98
N ALA A 634 -13.64 -0.97 33.50
CA ALA A 634 -12.52 -0.13 33.09
C ALA A 634 -11.91 0.69 34.23
N ALA A 635 -10.63 1.02 34.09
CA ALA A 635 -9.90 1.89 34.99
C ALA A 635 -9.15 2.97 34.21
N ARG A 636 -9.06 4.18 34.77
CA ARG A 636 -8.09 5.20 34.34
C ARG A 636 -6.95 5.24 35.34
N VAL A 637 -5.73 5.07 34.84
CA VAL A 637 -4.51 5.18 35.62
C VAL A 637 -3.68 6.33 35.05
N GLU A 638 -3.28 7.27 35.89
CA GLU A 638 -2.41 8.37 35.50
C GLU A 638 -1.01 7.85 35.15
N THR A 639 -0.26 8.65 34.38
CA THR A 639 1.16 8.34 34.06
C THR A 639 2.04 8.18 35.31
N SER A 640 1.65 8.76 36.45
CA SER A 640 2.27 8.59 37.77
C SER A 640 2.05 7.20 38.38
N GLY A 641 1.05 6.44 37.89
CA GLY A 641 0.59 5.19 38.48
C GLY A 641 -0.55 5.36 39.47
N GLU A 642 -1.08 6.57 39.65
CA GLU A 642 -2.28 6.81 40.46
C GLU A 642 -3.54 6.35 39.72
N LEU A 643 -4.37 5.54 40.39
CA LEU A 643 -5.67 5.11 39.86
C LEU A 643 -6.70 6.23 40.09
N SER A 644 -7.08 6.96 39.04
CA SER A 644 -7.98 8.11 39.16
C SER A 644 -9.44 7.72 39.34
N TRP A 645 -9.90 6.75 38.56
CA TRP A 645 -11.28 6.25 38.65
C TRP A 645 -11.41 4.85 38.09
N ARG A 646 -12.50 4.18 38.48
CA ARG A 646 -12.93 2.87 37.98
C ARG A 646 -14.41 2.88 37.64
N VAL A 647 -14.76 2.07 36.65
CA VAL A 647 -16.13 1.76 36.25
C VAL A 647 -16.29 0.25 36.27
N GLY A 648 -17.26 -0.26 37.04
CA GLY A 648 -17.48 -1.69 37.23
C GLY A 648 -18.01 -2.42 35.99
N ALA A 649 -17.96 -3.75 36.00
CA ALA A 649 -18.49 -4.61 34.94
C ALA A 649 -20.01 -4.48 34.77
N VAL A 650 -20.51 -4.63 33.54
CA VAL A 650 -21.94 -4.65 33.24
C VAL A 650 -22.21 -5.62 32.08
N GLY A 651 -23.13 -6.55 32.31
CA GLY A 651 -23.51 -7.56 31.31
C GLY A 651 -22.54 -8.74 31.26
N GLU A 652 -22.64 -9.52 30.20
CA GLU A 652 -21.78 -10.68 29.96
C GLU A 652 -20.39 -10.25 29.46
N ALA A 653 -19.39 -11.07 29.76
CA ALA A 653 -18.03 -10.84 29.29
C ALA A 653 -17.92 -11.11 27.79
N LEU A 654 -17.21 -10.22 27.10
CA LEU A 654 -16.87 -10.36 25.68
C LEU A 654 -15.86 -11.49 25.45
N PRO A 655 -15.78 -12.06 24.24
CA PRO A 655 -14.74 -13.04 23.89
C PRO A 655 -13.31 -12.48 24.01
N ALA A 656 -13.13 -11.18 23.80
CA ALA A 656 -11.87 -10.48 23.94
C ALA A 656 -12.06 -9.09 24.55
N ALA A 657 -11.04 -8.58 25.24
CA ALA A 657 -11.03 -7.21 25.69
C ALA A 657 -10.79 -6.26 24.52
N LEU A 658 -11.67 -5.26 24.36
CA LEU A 658 -11.54 -4.26 23.30
C LEU A 658 -11.05 -2.93 23.88
N PRO A 659 -10.08 -2.26 23.23
CA PRO A 659 -9.56 -0.99 23.70
C PRO A 659 -10.64 0.11 23.66
N ALA A 660 -10.67 0.95 24.69
CA ALA A 660 -11.57 2.10 24.72
C ALA A 660 -11.35 3.04 23.53
N ARG A 661 -12.39 3.78 23.13
CA ARG A 661 -12.34 4.78 22.06
C ARG A 661 -12.70 6.15 22.61
N THR A 662 -11.84 7.15 22.45
CA THR A 662 -12.13 8.51 22.90
C THR A 662 -12.37 9.42 21.70
N SER A 663 -13.51 10.10 21.69
CA SER A 663 -13.87 11.08 20.66
C SER A 663 -14.65 12.24 21.29
N ARG A 664 -14.40 13.47 20.84
CA ARG A 664 -15.05 14.70 21.35
C ARG A 664 -15.09 14.84 22.89
N GLY A 665 -14.06 14.36 23.60
CA GLY A 665 -14.01 14.43 25.07
C GLY A 665 -14.91 13.43 25.80
N VAL A 666 -15.34 12.36 25.12
CA VAL A 666 -16.09 11.24 25.70
C VAL A 666 -15.35 9.94 25.39
N THR A 667 -15.24 9.07 26.39
CA THR A 667 -14.63 7.75 26.25
C THR A 667 -15.71 6.68 26.14
N LEU A 668 -15.61 5.81 25.15
CA LEU A 668 -16.52 4.70 24.92
C LEU A 668 -15.83 3.42 25.38
N LEU A 669 -16.42 2.77 26.37
CA LEU A 669 -15.99 1.49 26.92
C LEU A 669 -16.76 0.37 26.23
N ALA A 670 -16.05 -0.59 25.67
CA ALA A 670 -16.63 -1.78 25.07
C ALA A 670 -17.10 -2.77 26.17
N GLY A 671 -18.19 -3.49 25.89
CA GLY A 671 -18.81 -4.50 26.74
C GLY A 671 -20.13 -4.95 26.09
N ASP A 672 -20.87 -5.86 26.72
CA ASP A 672 -22.27 -6.17 26.31
C ASP A 672 -23.11 -4.87 26.22
N GLN A 673 -22.82 -3.93 27.12
CA GLN A 673 -23.24 -2.54 26.99
C GLN A 673 -22.04 -1.65 26.68
N VAL A 674 -22.06 -1.00 25.52
CA VAL A 674 -21.12 0.07 25.20
C VAL A 674 -21.50 1.29 26.02
N ARG A 675 -20.59 1.73 26.90
CA ARG A 675 -20.83 2.84 27.84
C ARG A 675 -20.01 4.04 27.47
N ALA A 676 -20.67 5.18 27.33
CA ALA A 676 -20.04 6.48 27.19
C ALA A 676 -19.75 7.06 28.57
N VAL A 677 -18.49 7.36 28.86
CA VAL A 677 -18.02 7.85 30.16
C VAL A 677 -17.25 9.16 30.01
N ASP A 678 -17.37 10.01 31.03
CA ASP A 678 -16.51 11.18 31.21
C ASP A 678 -15.05 10.71 31.41
N PRO A 679 -14.10 11.05 30.53
CA PRO A 679 -12.71 10.62 30.66
C PRO A 679 -12.05 11.12 31.95
N LYS A 680 -12.51 12.24 32.53
CA LYS A 680 -11.92 12.80 33.75
C LYS A 680 -12.46 12.14 35.02
N GLY A 681 -13.78 12.02 35.15
CA GLY A 681 -14.42 11.53 36.37
C GLY A 681 -14.94 10.09 36.33
N GLY A 682 -14.89 9.40 35.18
CA GLY A 682 -15.41 8.03 35.02
C GLY A 682 -16.94 7.94 35.06
N GLN A 683 -17.64 9.07 35.05
CA GLN A 683 -19.10 9.10 35.15
C GLN A 683 -19.73 8.56 33.88
N VAL A 684 -20.63 7.58 34.01
CA VAL A 684 -21.38 7.04 32.87
C VAL A 684 -22.40 8.08 32.40
N LEU A 685 -22.18 8.60 31.20
CA LEU A 685 -23.01 9.60 30.55
C LEU A 685 -24.13 8.96 29.75
N GLY A 686 -23.93 7.77 29.19
CA GLY A 686 -24.94 7.04 28.42
C GLY A 686 -24.49 5.63 28.07
N GLN A 687 -25.41 4.82 27.58
CA GLN A 687 -25.10 3.43 27.21
C GLN A 687 -25.95 2.95 26.03
N VAL A 688 -25.42 1.98 25.31
CA VAL A 688 -26.05 1.32 24.16
C VAL A 688 -25.78 -0.18 24.26
N ARG A 689 -26.78 -1.01 23.98
CA ARG A 689 -26.60 -2.46 23.90
C ARG A 689 -25.84 -2.82 22.62
N ALA A 690 -24.77 -3.57 22.76
CA ALA A 690 -23.82 -3.84 21.69
C ALA A 690 -24.31 -4.86 20.65
N GLY A 691 -25.04 -5.88 21.10
CA GLY A 691 -25.33 -7.10 20.34
C GLY A 691 -24.85 -8.33 21.12
N ALA A 692 -24.93 -9.53 20.54
CA ALA A 692 -24.34 -10.73 21.14
C ALA A 692 -22.83 -10.72 20.88
N GLY A 693 -22.00 -10.66 21.94
CA GLY A 693 -20.55 -10.74 21.80
C GLY A 693 -19.94 -9.66 20.88
N LEU A 694 -19.85 -8.41 21.36
CA LEU A 694 -19.18 -7.34 20.61
C LEU A 694 -17.73 -7.71 20.23
N VAL A 695 -17.42 -7.68 18.94
CA VAL A 695 -16.10 -7.99 18.37
C VAL A 695 -15.33 -6.74 18.00
N ALA A 696 -16.02 -5.68 17.53
CA ALA A 696 -15.36 -4.42 17.20
C ALA A 696 -16.21 -3.18 17.52
N LEU A 697 -15.54 -2.17 18.06
CA LEU A 697 -16.11 -0.85 18.37
C LEU A 697 -15.30 0.22 17.62
N GLN A 698 -15.99 0.98 16.78
CA GLN A 698 -15.44 2.20 16.19
C GLN A 698 -16.31 3.42 16.48
N VAL A 699 -15.67 4.58 16.57
CA VAL A 699 -16.32 5.86 16.91
C VAL A 699 -15.83 6.93 15.98
N ASP A 700 -16.75 7.68 15.37
CA ASP A 700 -16.38 8.80 14.52
C ASP A 700 -16.24 10.13 15.27
N ALA A 701 -15.74 11.15 14.56
CA ALA A 701 -15.55 12.49 15.10
C ALA A 701 -16.85 13.21 15.53
N ARG A 702 -18.03 12.64 15.25
CA ARG A 702 -19.35 13.16 15.66
C ARG A 702 -19.99 12.34 16.78
N LEU A 703 -19.26 11.40 17.39
CA LEU A 703 -19.79 10.40 18.33
C LEU A 703 -20.84 9.47 17.70
N GLY A 704 -20.73 9.20 16.40
CA GLY A 704 -21.38 8.05 15.79
C GLY A 704 -20.68 6.76 16.23
N LEU A 705 -21.43 5.80 16.75
CA LEU A 705 -20.92 4.50 17.21
C LEU A 705 -21.19 3.45 16.13
N TYR A 706 -20.22 2.59 15.86
CA TYR A 706 -20.33 1.48 14.92
C TYR A 706 -19.89 0.21 15.65
N LEU A 707 -20.84 -0.70 15.82
CA LEU A 707 -20.73 -1.88 16.68
C LEU A 707 -20.86 -3.12 15.79
N LEU A 708 -19.82 -3.94 15.75
CA LEU A 708 -19.84 -5.25 15.09
C LEU A 708 -19.92 -6.33 16.17
N ASP A 709 -20.93 -7.17 16.07
CA ASP A 709 -21.15 -8.31 16.96
C ASP A 709 -20.76 -9.64 16.30
N ASP A 710 -20.56 -10.69 17.10
CA ASP A 710 -20.07 -11.99 16.63
C ASP A 710 -21.07 -12.72 15.71
N SER A 711 -22.34 -12.33 15.75
CA SER A 711 -23.40 -12.83 14.87
C SER A 711 -23.33 -12.28 13.45
N GLY A 712 -22.40 -11.36 13.18
CA GLY A 712 -22.28 -10.71 11.87
C GLY A 712 -23.28 -9.57 11.66
N THR A 713 -23.66 -8.89 12.74
CA THR A 713 -24.46 -7.67 12.69
C THR A 713 -23.61 -6.42 12.95
N LEU A 714 -23.53 -5.53 11.97
CA LEU A 714 -22.97 -4.18 12.11
C LEU A 714 -24.10 -3.18 12.38
N SER A 715 -24.11 -2.56 13.55
CA SER A 715 -25.09 -1.53 13.94
C SER A 715 -24.45 -0.16 14.06
N ALA A 716 -25.12 0.87 13.53
CA ALA A 716 -24.69 2.26 13.72
C ALA A 716 -25.66 3.04 14.61
N TYR A 717 -25.10 3.84 15.50
CA TYR A 717 -25.83 4.71 16.41
C TYR A 717 -25.37 6.16 16.23
N ARG A 718 -26.30 7.10 16.34
CA ARG A 718 -25.99 8.54 16.39
C ARG A 718 -26.23 9.09 17.79
N LEU A 719 -25.44 10.08 18.16
CA LEU A 719 -25.76 10.96 19.29
C LEU A 719 -26.96 11.86 18.90
N VAL A 720 -28.05 11.77 19.66
CA VAL A 720 -29.28 12.56 19.41
C VAL A 720 -29.36 13.77 20.32
N SER A 721 -28.99 13.60 21.59
CA SER A 721 -28.99 14.70 22.55
C SER A 721 -27.88 14.55 23.59
N HIS A 722 -27.45 15.69 24.11
CA HIS A 722 -26.57 15.81 25.26
C HIS A 722 -27.23 16.75 26.27
N PHE A 723 -27.15 16.42 27.55
CA PHE A 723 -27.63 17.26 28.64
C PHE A 723 -26.43 17.73 29.46
N THR A 724 -26.36 19.05 29.67
CA THR A 724 -25.28 19.73 30.41
C THR A 724 -25.89 20.56 31.53
N VAL A 725 -25.25 20.54 32.69
CA VAL A 725 -25.58 21.43 33.79
C VAL A 725 -24.56 22.56 33.78
N VAL A 726 -25.03 23.81 33.68
CA VAL A 726 -24.18 24.99 33.85
C VAL A 726 -23.92 25.11 35.35
N ASP A 727 -22.66 25.06 35.75
CA ASP A 727 -22.26 25.34 37.14
C ASP A 727 -22.26 26.86 37.40
#